data_AF-A0A9E5MKS6-F1
#
_entry.id   AF-A0A9E5MKS6-F1
#
_cell.length_a   1.000
_cell.length_b   1.000
_cell.length_c   1.000
_cell.angle_alpha   90.00
_cell.angle_beta   90.00
_cell.angle_gamma   90.00
#
_symmetry.space_group_name_H-M   'P 1'
#
loop_
_entity.id
_entity.type
_entity.pdbx_description
1 polymer ?
#
loop_
_entity_poly.entity_id
_entity_poly.type
_entity_poly.pdbx_seq_one_letter_code
_entity_poly.pdbx_strand_id
1 'polypeptide(L)'
;MYLKRSILSMLSLLATTQVLAGEPTFDTQSHADAQSVRETLIQHFSNSPNAQKQRVAELLSRGQGRQVELAGTTEVFYEDFEDGSHRLRQTLITPAGERIQLLAAGSRSELRYGDQVIIQGLQLDSEDESYLAYEANGSTTTSTSTSAAVTQTTGDQQTLILMVNFSDDSSQPFTPQEAADVVHGSSSDFLYENSFGQTSLSGNAYGWYNIATSVDVCDSELLMELADQAALADGIDPNSYARVVYVHPRRDTCGWSGLASLGGTPSRVLLNGTLDIHNATHEIGHTLGLKHAHALECDAQAWSSDCLNREYGDSLDNMGARMAHYNGFHKEQLGWLNTLDIAIAEQSGTYQLEPYAIASGGQAKVLKVLRDTDPATGERSWFYIEYRQGNGFDGLIFDEFGYNQANLLNGIIVRLGSESSTNSSNLLDMTPNSDPVWDFFDAALEVGQSYTDPLSGVTISTLYADSQSVQISVEFAATQPDCTRAIPDVALIPTTESAAFAGDSLQYQLSVTNADSSDCASAQFDLQATVPTGWTQLLSSSILTLEPGATGSTNLTVTAASNALEGAYVIESSAIQSVSGASATDSASFTLTSPAEPDTNSAPVAVDDSASTVEKTPLNIAALNNDHDADGDPLTVVAVSQPNDGSVSLNSDGTLLYTPPRKFTGSTTFGYQISDGEQQSSAQVTVLVEAASSETGPGGKGSGGNKGGKK
;
A
#
# COMPACT_ATOMS: atom_id res chain seq x y z
N MET A 1 -56.62 -27.46 -6.58
CA MET A 1 -56.67 -27.18 -8.03
C MET A 1 -55.34 -27.57 -8.71
N TYR A 2 -54.78 -28.75 -8.38
CA TYR A 2 -53.43 -29.19 -8.83
C TYR A 2 -53.51 -30.52 -9.61
N LEU A 3 -54.29 -30.51 -10.70
CA LEU A 3 -54.24 -31.59 -11.70
C LEU A 3 -54.05 -31.06 -13.13
N LYS A 4 -53.79 -29.75 -13.30
CA LYS A 4 -53.68 -29.09 -14.62
C LYS A 4 -52.31 -28.49 -14.95
N ARG A 5 -51.34 -28.44 -14.01
CA ARG A 5 -49.98 -27.95 -14.29
C ARG A 5 -49.00 -29.00 -14.86
N SER A 6 -49.37 -30.27 -14.95
CA SER A 6 -48.48 -31.34 -15.46
C SER A 6 -48.68 -31.78 -16.92
N ILE A 7 -49.55 -31.13 -17.72
CA ILE A 7 -49.86 -31.62 -19.09
C ILE A 7 -49.46 -30.65 -20.21
N LEU A 8 -49.08 -29.40 -19.92
CA LEU A 8 -48.72 -28.43 -20.98
C LEU A 8 -47.23 -28.34 -21.34
N SER A 9 -46.33 -29.08 -20.66
CA SER A 9 -44.90 -29.12 -20.98
C SER A 9 -44.45 -30.39 -21.75
N MET A 10 -45.38 -31.27 -22.12
CA MET A 10 -45.09 -32.53 -22.83
C MET A 10 -45.30 -32.51 -24.36
N LEU A 11 -45.49 -31.34 -24.98
CA LEU A 11 -45.63 -31.22 -26.44
C LEU A 11 -44.77 -30.09 -27.04
N SER A 12 -43.45 -30.18 -26.94
CA SER A 12 -42.55 -29.56 -27.95
C SER A 12 -41.14 -30.16 -28.06
N LEU A 13 -40.87 -31.36 -27.54
CA LEU A 13 -39.56 -32.02 -27.71
C LEU A 13 -39.68 -33.28 -28.58
N LEU A 14 -39.71 -33.09 -29.90
CA LEU A 14 -39.48 -34.17 -30.88
C LEU A 14 -38.86 -33.59 -32.16
N ALA A 15 -37.54 -33.39 -32.12
CA ALA A 15 -36.55 -33.37 -33.22
C ALA A 15 -35.35 -32.56 -32.68
N THR A 16 -34.14 -33.07 -32.46
CA THR A 16 -33.37 -34.02 -33.27
C THR A 16 -32.30 -34.63 -32.36
N THR A 17 -32.30 -35.96 -32.21
CA THR A 17 -31.23 -36.69 -31.52
C THR A 17 -30.13 -36.97 -32.52
N GLN A 18 -28.91 -36.49 -32.27
CA GLN A 18 -27.71 -37.12 -32.85
C GLN A 18 -26.68 -37.33 -31.76
N VAL A 19 -26.33 -38.61 -31.64
CA VAL A 19 -25.55 -39.26 -30.59
C VAL A 19 -24.08 -38.88 -30.69
N LEU A 20 -23.48 -38.48 -29.57
CA LEU A 20 -22.08 -38.81 -29.26
C LEU A 20 -22.07 -39.45 -27.86
N ALA A 21 -21.88 -40.77 -27.87
CA ALA A 21 -21.70 -41.57 -26.67
C ALA A 21 -20.29 -41.31 -26.10
N GLY A 22 -20.25 -40.72 -24.90
CA GLY A 22 -19.13 -40.81 -23.97
C GLY A 22 -19.73 -41.04 -22.59
N GLU A 23 -19.45 -42.20 -21.98
CA GLU A 23 -19.84 -42.47 -20.60
C GLU A 23 -19.16 -41.43 -19.68
N PRO A 24 -19.88 -40.82 -18.72
CA PRO A 24 -19.25 -39.92 -17.77
C PRO A 24 -18.42 -40.74 -16.80
N THR A 25 -17.09 -40.62 -16.91
CA THR A 25 -16.20 -40.95 -15.80
C THR A 25 -16.55 -40.01 -14.65
N PHE A 26 -17.10 -40.56 -13.56
CA PHE A 26 -17.34 -39.83 -12.32
C PHE A 26 -16.02 -39.26 -11.79
N ASP A 27 -15.87 -37.94 -11.86
CA ASP A 27 -14.73 -37.22 -11.32
C ASP A 27 -14.84 -37.17 -9.79
N THR A 28 -13.84 -37.75 -9.11
CA THR A 28 -13.74 -37.77 -7.65
C THR A 28 -13.39 -36.40 -7.06
N GLN A 29 -12.84 -35.49 -7.87
CA GLN A 29 -12.47 -34.14 -7.44
C GLN A 29 -13.73 -33.29 -7.18
N SER A 30 -14.71 -33.32 -8.09
CA SER A 30 -15.96 -32.54 -7.95
C SER A 30 -16.82 -32.98 -6.77
N HIS A 31 -16.72 -34.26 -6.36
CA HIS A 31 -17.44 -34.78 -5.20
C HIS A 31 -16.81 -34.34 -3.87
N ALA A 32 -15.47 -34.25 -3.81
CA ALA A 32 -14.76 -33.77 -2.63
C ALA A 32 -15.04 -32.27 -2.38
N ASP A 33 -15.08 -31.48 -3.46
CA ASP A 33 -15.40 -30.04 -3.39
C ASP A 33 -16.87 -29.81 -2.95
N ALA A 34 -17.81 -30.58 -3.49
CA ALA A 34 -19.23 -30.51 -3.09
C ALA A 34 -19.48 -30.88 -1.62
N GLN A 35 -18.73 -31.86 -1.10
CA GLN A 35 -18.82 -32.26 0.30
C GLN A 35 -18.20 -31.21 1.22
N SER A 36 -17.08 -30.61 0.81
CA SER A 36 -16.44 -29.50 1.54
C SER A 36 -17.38 -28.29 1.67
N VAL A 37 -18.01 -27.86 0.57
CA VAL A 37 -18.97 -26.73 0.58
C VAL A 37 -20.14 -27.01 1.53
N ARG A 38 -20.69 -28.23 1.48
CA ARG A 38 -21.80 -28.66 2.36
C ARG A 38 -21.43 -28.56 3.83
N GLU A 39 -20.26 -29.05 4.21
CA GLU A 39 -19.79 -29.03 5.60
C GLU A 39 -19.61 -27.59 6.09
N THR A 40 -19.03 -26.70 5.27
CA THR A 40 -18.90 -25.28 5.60
C THR A 40 -20.26 -24.60 5.80
N LEU A 41 -21.22 -24.86 4.91
CA LEU A 41 -22.57 -24.31 4.98
C LEU A 41 -23.30 -24.77 6.24
N ILE A 42 -23.25 -26.07 6.56
CA ILE A 42 -23.83 -26.62 7.79
C ILE A 42 -23.24 -25.91 9.00
N GLN A 43 -21.92 -25.81 9.08
CA GLN A 43 -21.24 -25.18 10.21
C GLN A 43 -21.64 -23.71 10.40
N HIS A 44 -21.69 -22.93 9.32
CA HIS A 44 -22.09 -21.53 9.42
C HIS A 44 -23.57 -21.36 9.75
N PHE A 45 -24.44 -22.15 9.13
CA PHE A 45 -25.88 -21.97 9.25
C PHE A 45 -26.43 -22.50 10.57
N SER A 46 -25.87 -23.60 11.09
CA SER A 46 -26.24 -24.12 12.41
C SER A 46 -25.95 -23.14 13.55
N ASN A 47 -24.94 -22.29 13.40
CA ASN A 47 -24.57 -21.26 14.38
C ASN A 47 -25.25 -19.90 14.13
N SER A 48 -26.05 -19.79 13.07
CA SER A 48 -26.72 -18.53 12.74
C SER A 48 -27.92 -18.28 13.66
N PRO A 49 -28.19 -17.04 14.08
CA PRO A 49 -29.44 -16.70 14.75
C PRO A 49 -30.68 -16.77 13.81
N ASN A 50 -30.47 -16.90 12.50
CA ASN A 50 -31.55 -16.97 11.52
C ASN A 50 -32.15 -18.40 11.45
N ALA A 51 -33.43 -18.54 11.83
CA ALA A 51 -34.14 -19.81 11.85
C ALA A 51 -34.23 -20.51 10.47
N GLN A 52 -34.30 -19.75 9.37
CA GLN A 52 -34.27 -20.33 8.01
C GLN A 52 -32.89 -20.95 7.72
N LYS A 53 -31.81 -20.26 8.10
CA LYS A 53 -30.45 -20.83 7.97
C LYS A 53 -30.32 -22.10 8.80
N GLN A 54 -30.77 -22.10 10.06
CA GLN A 54 -30.76 -23.30 10.91
C GLN A 54 -31.56 -24.46 10.28
N ARG A 55 -32.75 -24.20 9.75
CA ARG A 55 -33.57 -25.19 9.03
C ARG A 55 -32.83 -25.75 7.81
N VAL A 56 -32.21 -24.89 7.00
CA VAL A 56 -31.42 -25.32 5.84
C VAL A 56 -30.21 -26.16 6.27
N ALA A 57 -29.54 -25.82 7.38
CA ALA A 57 -28.46 -26.62 7.93
C ALA A 57 -28.91 -28.05 8.29
N GLU A 58 -30.10 -28.21 8.87
CA GLU A 58 -30.66 -29.54 9.16
C GLU A 58 -30.93 -30.36 7.89
N LEU A 59 -31.49 -29.73 6.85
CA LEU A 59 -31.76 -30.39 5.57
C LEU A 59 -30.44 -30.81 4.89
N LEU A 60 -29.44 -29.92 4.88
CA LEU A 60 -28.11 -30.21 4.37
C LEU A 60 -27.42 -31.35 5.15
N SER A 61 -27.60 -31.40 6.48
CA SER A 61 -27.07 -32.46 7.35
C SER A 61 -27.70 -33.83 7.07
N ARG A 62 -28.92 -33.86 6.53
CA ARG A 62 -29.60 -35.08 6.07
C ARG A 62 -29.21 -35.47 4.64
N GLY A 63 -28.22 -34.80 4.05
CA GLY A 63 -27.75 -35.05 2.69
C GLY A 63 -28.65 -34.47 1.59
N GLN A 64 -29.62 -33.62 1.94
CA GLN A 64 -30.45 -32.94 0.94
C GLN A 64 -29.69 -31.78 0.29
N GLY A 65 -30.16 -31.29 -0.84
CA GLY A 65 -29.55 -30.17 -1.54
C GLY A 65 -28.69 -30.63 -2.70
N ARG A 66 -29.03 -30.14 -3.90
CA ARG A 66 -28.36 -30.44 -5.17
C ARG A 66 -27.38 -29.32 -5.49
N GLN A 67 -26.14 -29.66 -5.81
CA GLN A 67 -25.20 -28.67 -6.29
C GLN A 67 -25.65 -28.12 -7.65
N VAL A 68 -25.71 -26.81 -7.75
CA VAL A 68 -26.15 -26.08 -8.94
C VAL A 68 -25.29 -24.84 -9.16
N GLU A 69 -25.29 -24.37 -10.40
CA GLU A 69 -24.85 -23.04 -10.79
C GLU A 69 -26.07 -22.35 -11.42
N LEU A 70 -26.54 -21.27 -10.82
CA LEU A 70 -27.73 -20.57 -11.26
C LEU A 70 -27.40 -19.13 -11.63
N ALA A 71 -27.76 -18.76 -12.86
CA ALA A 71 -27.77 -17.38 -13.31
C ALA A 71 -29.15 -16.76 -13.09
N GLY A 72 -29.20 -15.49 -12.74
CA GLY A 72 -30.46 -14.77 -12.60
C GLY A 72 -30.30 -13.32 -12.19
N THR A 73 -31.44 -12.67 -12.01
CA THR A 73 -31.57 -11.30 -11.51
C THR A 73 -31.90 -11.34 -10.02
N THR A 74 -31.26 -10.53 -9.20
CA THR A 74 -31.60 -10.44 -7.77
C THR A 74 -32.78 -9.51 -7.51
N GLU A 75 -33.63 -9.90 -6.57
CA GLU A 75 -34.52 -9.01 -5.85
C GLU A 75 -34.11 -8.98 -4.39
N VAL A 76 -34.23 -7.81 -3.79
CA VAL A 76 -33.89 -7.60 -2.38
C VAL A 76 -35.06 -6.89 -1.72
N PHE A 77 -35.53 -7.44 -0.62
CA PHE A 77 -36.58 -6.87 0.21
C PHE A 77 -36.04 -6.60 1.60
N TYR A 78 -36.42 -5.44 2.12
CA TYR A 78 -36.29 -5.04 3.50
C TYR A 78 -37.59 -5.43 4.22
N GLU A 79 -37.46 -6.13 5.35
CA GLU A 79 -38.60 -6.59 6.16
C GLU A 79 -38.41 -6.09 7.59
N ASP A 80 -39.33 -5.25 8.04
CA ASP A 80 -39.19 -4.49 9.28
C ASP A 80 -40.15 -4.99 10.34
N PHE A 81 -39.58 -5.49 11.43
CA PHE A 81 -40.32 -6.09 12.52
C PHE A 81 -40.73 -5.05 13.56
N GLU A 82 -41.88 -5.25 14.19
CA GLU A 82 -42.41 -4.34 15.22
C GLU A 82 -41.49 -4.19 16.44
N ASP A 83 -40.54 -5.11 16.63
CA ASP A 83 -39.54 -5.06 17.70
C ASP A 83 -38.30 -4.21 17.35
N GLY A 84 -38.29 -3.58 16.17
CA GLY A 84 -37.18 -2.77 15.67
C GLY A 84 -36.04 -3.59 15.05
N SER A 85 -36.19 -4.91 14.93
CA SER A 85 -35.29 -5.73 14.12
C SER A 85 -35.69 -5.72 12.66
N HIS A 86 -34.78 -6.15 11.79
CA HIS A 86 -35.07 -6.28 10.36
C HIS A 86 -34.44 -7.52 9.76
N ARG A 87 -34.87 -7.86 8.54
CA ARG A 87 -34.22 -8.87 7.71
C ARG A 87 -34.17 -8.43 6.25
N LEU A 88 -32.99 -8.56 5.65
CA LEU A 88 -32.85 -8.51 4.19
C LEU A 88 -33.18 -9.88 3.59
N ARG A 89 -34.27 -9.96 2.82
CA ARG A 89 -34.62 -11.12 2.01
C ARG A 89 -34.11 -10.93 0.60
N GLN A 90 -33.23 -11.84 0.17
CA GLN A 90 -32.64 -11.83 -1.17
C GLN A 90 -33.20 -13.00 -1.97
N THR A 91 -33.69 -12.73 -3.17
CA THR A 91 -34.29 -13.73 -4.06
C THR A 91 -33.60 -13.67 -5.42
N LEU A 92 -33.22 -14.80 -5.99
CA LEU A 92 -32.75 -14.93 -7.36
C LEU A 92 -33.93 -15.29 -8.25
N ILE A 93 -34.17 -14.48 -9.28
CA ILE A 93 -35.11 -14.77 -10.37
C ILE A 93 -34.33 -15.36 -11.53
N THR A 94 -34.55 -16.64 -11.82
CA THR A 94 -33.91 -17.31 -12.96
C THR A 94 -34.52 -16.83 -14.30
N PRO A 95 -33.85 -17.03 -15.44
CA PRO A 95 -34.42 -16.75 -16.76
C PRO A 95 -35.73 -17.49 -17.06
N ALA A 96 -36.02 -18.58 -16.33
CA ALA A 96 -37.28 -19.32 -16.43
C ALA A 96 -38.40 -18.73 -15.55
N GLY A 97 -38.11 -17.68 -14.77
CA GLY A 97 -39.02 -17.05 -13.82
C GLY A 97 -39.11 -17.75 -12.46
N GLU A 98 -38.22 -18.71 -12.17
CA GLU A 98 -38.19 -19.36 -10.86
C GLU A 98 -37.60 -18.39 -9.83
N ARG A 99 -38.27 -18.27 -8.67
CA ARG A 99 -37.84 -17.44 -7.55
C ARG A 99 -37.19 -18.32 -6.50
N ILE A 100 -35.93 -18.05 -6.17
CA ILE A 100 -35.13 -18.88 -5.27
C ILE A 100 -34.50 -17.99 -4.20
N GLN A 101 -34.83 -18.25 -2.93
CA GLN A 101 -34.30 -17.45 -1.82
C GLN A 101 -32.80 -17.73 -1.62
N LEU A 102 -32.00 -16.67 -1.55
CA LEU A 102 -30.56 -16.73 -1.40
C LEU A 102 -30.15 -16.73 0.07
N LEU A 103 -29.33 -17.70 0.48
CA LEU A 103 -28.76 -17.79 1.82
C LEU A 103 -27.24 -17.89 1.72
N ALA A 104 -26.54 -16.86 2.17
CA ALA A 104 -25.07 -16.81 2.16
C ALA A 104 -24.45 -17.26 3.50
N ALA A 105 -23.34 -17.99 3.43
CA ALA A 105 -22.40 -18.18 4.54
C ALA A 105 -21.24 -17.18 4.44
N GLY A 106 -21.03 -16.41 5.51
CA GLY A 106 -20.06 -15.32 5.56
C GLY A 106 -20.62 -13.98 5.07
N SER A 107 -19.78 -12.96 5.10
CA SER A 107 -20.09 -11.59 4.65
C SER A 107 -19.73 -11.44 3.17
N ARG A 108 -20.60 -10.81 2.37
CA ARG A 108 -20.42 -10.55 0.94
C ARG A 108 -20.51 -9.05 0.68
N SER A 109 -19.92 -8.59 -0.44
CA SER A 109 -20.37 -7.36 -1.09
C SER A 109 -21.88 -7.42 -1.36
N GLU A 110 -22.55 -6.32 -1.05
CA GLU A 110 -23.99 -6.25 -0.97
C GLU A 110 -24.66 -6.46 -2.34
N LEU A 111 -25.57 -7.44 -2.43
CA LEU A 111 -26.44 -7.62 -3.59
C LEU A 111 -27.49 -6.51 -3.61
N ARG A 112 -27.71 -5.92 -4.79
CA ARG A 112 -28.75 -4.92 -5.03
C ARG A 112 -29.92 -5.53 -5.77
N TYR A 113 -31.06 -4.85 -5.75
CA TYR A 113 -32.16 -5.19 -6.65
C TYR A 113 -31.70 -5.00 -8.11
N GLY A 114 -31.93 -6.00 -8.95
CA GLY A 114 -31.63 -5.98 -10.37
C GLY A 114 -30.24 -6.50 -10.77
N ASP A 115 -29.36 -6.82 -9.81
CA ASP A 115 -28.02 -7.34 -10.13
C ASP A 115 -28.14 -8.64 -10.92
N GLN A 116 -27.33 -8.75 -11.99
CA GLN A 116 -27.18 -9.98 -12.75
C GLN A 116 -26.06 -10.80 -12.11
N VAL A 117 -26.40 -11.98 -11.59
CA VAL A 117 -25.46 -12.81 -10.83
C VAL A 117 -25.48 -14.25 -11.29
N ILE A 118 -24.32 -14.90 -11.15
CA ILE A 118 -24.17 -16.35 -11.29
C ILE A 118 -23.69 -16.86 -9.94
N ILE A 119 -24.51 -17.67 -9.28
CA ILE A 119 -24.25 -18.19 -7.93
C ILE A 119 -24.13 -19.71 -8.00
N GLN A 120 -22.99 -20.22 -7.52
CA GLN A 120 -22.77 -21.63 -7.28
C GLN A 120 -23.14 -21.97 -5.84
N GLY A 121 -23.90 -23.04 -5.63
CA GLY A 121 -24.35 -23.42 -4.29
C GLY A 121 -25.15 -24.72 -4.24
N LEU A 122 -25.77 -24.98 -3.10
CA LEU A 122 -26.66 -26.11 -2.87
C LEU A 122 -28.11 -25.62 -2.91
N GLN A 123 -28.86 -26.02 -3.94
CA GLN A 123 -30.29 -25.74 -4.05
C GLN A 123 -31.10 -26.77 -3.27
N LEU A 124 -32.02 -26.30 -2.43
CA LEU A 124 -32.98 -27.11 -1.71
C LEU A 124 -34.39 -26.70 -2.12
N ASP A 125 -35.17 -27.66 -2.59
CA ASP A 125 -36.57 -27.45 -2.96
C ASP A 125 -37.47 -28.14 -1.91
N SER A 126 -38.49 -27.40 -1.46
CA SER A 126 -39.60 -27.91 -0.65
C SER A 126 -40.92 -27.72 -1.40
N GLU A 127 -42.04 -28.18 -0.83
CA GLU A 127 -43.36 -28.02 -1.47
C GLU A 127 -43.76 -26.55 -1.65
N ASP A 128 -43.28 -25.65 -0.78
CA ASP A 128 -43.68 -24.24 -0.73
C ASP A 128 -42.52 -23.25 -0.96
N GLU A 129 -41.25 -23.65 -0.78
CA GLU A 129 -40.08 -22.75 -0.84
C GLU A 129 -38.88 -23.39 -1.55
N SER A 130 -38.11 -22.59 -2.31
CA SER A 130 -36.82 -22.98 -2.89
C SER A 130 -35.70 -22.09 -2.34
N TYR A 131 -34.59 -22.70 -1.93
CA TYR A 131 -33.44 -22.04 -1.33
C TYR A 131 -32.17 -22.34 -2.12
N LEU A 132 -31.28 -21.37 -2.23
CA LEU A 132 -29.89 -21.57 -2.68
C LEU A 132 -28.94 -21.17 -1.54
N ALA A 133 -28.33 -22.17 -0.91
CA ALA A 133 -27.31 -21.99 0.11
C ALA A 133 -25.92 -21.93 -0.54
N TYR A 134 -25.14 -20.89 -0.27
CA TYR A 134 -23.84 -20.68 -0.93
C TYR A 134 -22.81 -20.00 -0.01
N GLU A 135 -21.52 -20.17 -0.31
CA GLU A 135 -20.43 -19.49 0.39
C GLU A 135 -20.16 -18.13 -0.27
N ALA A 136 -20.10 -17.06 0.53
CA ALA A 136 -19.92 -15.70 0.02
C ALA A 136 -18.62 -15.50 -0.79
N ASN A 137 -17.56 -16.25 -0.45
CA ASN A 137 -16.23 -16.13 -1.04
C ASN A 137 -15.88 -17.24 -2.05
N GLY A 138 -16.76 -18.23 -2.24
CA GLY A 138 -16.47 -19.47 -2.96
C GLY A 138 -17.10 -19.53 -4.35
N SER A 139 -16.56 -18.80 -5.33
CA SER A 139 -16.96 -18.87 -6.76
C SER A 139 -18.33 -18.27 -7.08
N THR A 140 -18.56 -17.02 -6.67
CA THR A 140 -19.59 -16.16 -7.30
C THR A 140 -18.90 -15.33 -8.37
N THR A 141 -19.14 -15.62 -9.65
CA THR A 141 -18.68 -14.72 -10.73
C THR A 141 -19.75 -13.66 -10.94
N THR A 142 -19.54 -12.48 -10.35
CA THR A 142 -20.36 -11.30 -10.65
C THR A 142 -20.02 -10.83 -12.07
N SER A 143 -20.69 -11.36 -13.09
CA SER A 143 -20.62 -10.78 -14.43
C SER A 143 -21.39 -9.47 -14.38
N THR A 144 -20.67 -8.36 -14.23
CA THR A 144 -21.16 -6.97 -14.21
C THR A 144 -22.00 -6.57 -12.99
N SER A 145 -21.33 -6.28 -11.88
CA SER A 145 -21.78 -5.18 -11.00
C SER A 145 -21.40 -3.87 -11.67
N THR A 146 -22.07 -3.49 -12.75
CA THR A 146 -22.24 -2.04 -12.96
C THR A 146 -23.06 -1.62 -11.77
N SER A 147 -22.49 -0.84 -10.84
CA SER A 147 -23.25 -0.19 -9.79
C SER A 147 -24.36 0.60 -10.47
N ALA A 148 -25.53 -0.01 -10.68
CA ALA A 148 -26.68 0.73 -11.10
C ALA A 148 -26.91 1.68 -9.93
N ALA A 149 -26.74 2.97 -10.19
CA ALA A 149 -27.27 4.02 -9.33
C ALA A 149 -28.72 3.64 -9.01
N VAL A 150 -29.23 4.02 -7.84
CA VAL A 150 -30.67 3.90 -7.61
C VAL A 150 -31.36 4.67 -8.73
N THR A 151 -31.91 3.96 -9.70
CA THR A 151 -32.59 4.59 -10.84
C THR A 151 -33.96 5.04 -10.36
N GLN A 152 -34.38 6.25 -10.74
CA GLN A 152 -35.69 6.84 -10.43
C GLN A 152 -35.87 7.34 -8.98
N THR A 153 -34.89 8.09 -8.49
CA THR A 153 -35.01 8.82 -7.21
C THR A 153 -35.60 10.22 -7.36
N THR A 154 -35.66 10.75 -8.59
CA THR A 154 -36.16 12.09 -8.93
C THR A 154 -37.24 12.03 -10.02
N GLY A 155 -37.99 13.12 -10.14
CA GLY A 155 -39.16 13.24 -10.99
C GLY A 155 -40.45 12.80 -10.31
N ASP A 156 -41.54 12.84 -11.07
CA ASP A 156 -42.83 12.29 -10.65
C ASP A 156 -42.78 10.77 -10.67
N GLN A 157 -43.08 10.18 -9.51
CA GLN A 157 -43.03 8.76 -9.25
C GLN A 157 -44.44 8.19 -9.31
N GLN A 158 -44.82 7.67 -10.48
CA GLN A 158 -46.11 7.02 -10.68
C GLN A 158 -46.25 5.80 -9.75
N THR A 159 -47.15 5.91 -8.77
CA THR A 159 -47.30 4.99 -7.65
C THR A 159 -48.73 4.46 -7.62
N LEU A 160 -48.89 3.17 -7.86
CA LEU A 160 -50.16 2.46 -7.75
C LEU A 160 -50.42 2.05 -6.30
N ILE A 161 -51.63 2.20 -5.81
CA ILE A 161 -52.03 1.70 -4.48
C ILE A 161 -53.08 0.60 -4.69
N LEU A 162 -52.82 -0.60 -4.18
CA LEU A 162 -53.70 -1.75 -4.25
C LEU A 162 -54.14 -2.13 -2.83
N MET A 163 -55.43 -1.96 -2.55
CA MET A 163 -56.02 -2.35 -1.28
C MET A 163 -56.53 -3.79 -1.38
N VAL A 164 -56.09 -4.67 -0.48
CA VAL A 164 -56.41 -6.11 -0.54
C VAL A 164 -56.87 -6.67 0.80
N ASN A 165 -57.93 -7.47 0.76
CA ASN A 165 -58.41 -8.22 1.91
C ASN A 165 -58.41 -9.72 1.59
N PHE A 166 -58.69 -10.55 2.58
CA PHE A 166 -58.36 -11.97 2.54
C PHE A 166 -59.62 -12.84 2.43
N SER A 167 -59.43 -14.08 1.98
CA SER A 167 -60.54 -15.03 1.79
C SER A 167 -61.36 -15.29 3.06
N ASP A 168 -60.74 -15.13 4.23
CA ASP A 168 -61.30 -15.30 5.57
C ASP A 168 -61.40 -14.00 6.39
N ASP A 169 -60.94 -12.86 5.86
CA ASP A 169 -61.18 -11.52 6.42
C ASP A 169 -61.52 -10.50 5.34
N SER A 170 -62.77 -10.05 5.34
CA SER A 170 -63.26 -9.03 4.42
C SER A 170 -63.17 -7.61 4.97
N SER A 171 -62.40 -7.36 6.03
CA SER A 171 -62.29 -6.03 6.64
C SER A 171 -61.67 -5.00 5.68
N GLN A 172 -62.09 -3.74 5.85
CA GLN A 172 -61.74 -2.61 4.98
C GLN A 172 -61.51 -1.38 5.85
N PRO A 173 -60.39 -1.32 6.61
CA PRO A 173 -60.15 -0.27 7.60
C PRO A 173 -59.95 1.13 7.00
N PHE A 174 -59.62 1.20 5.70
CA PHE A 174 -59.34 2.44 4.99
C PHE A 174 -60.13 2.49 3.68
N THR A 175 -60.40 3.70 3.22
CA THR A 175 -60.92 3.99 1.88
C THR A 175 -59.77 4.22 0.89
N PRO A 176 -59.99 4.03 -0.42
CA PRO A 176 -58.99 4.38 -1.44
C PRO A 176 -58.56 5.85 -1.40
N GLN A 177 -59.47 6.74 -1.00
CA GLN A 177 -59.14 8.17 -0.86
C GLN A 177 -58.21 8.41 0.33
N GLU A 178 -58.45 7.79 1.50
CA GLU A 178 -57.54 7.91 2.64
C GLU A 178 -56.15 7.36 2.32
N ALA A 179 -56.07 6.25 1.57
CA ALA A 179 -54.79 5.72 1.09
C ALA A 179 -54.08 6.67 0.12
N ALA A 180 -54.82 7.29 -0.81
CA ALA A 180 -54.28 8.30 -1.72
C ALA A 180 -53.84 9.58 -0.96
N ASP A 181 -54.59 10.03 0.03
CA ASP A 181 -54.26 11.21 0.83
C ASP A 181 -52.95 11.01 1.61
N VAL A 182 -52.70 9.80 2.12
CA VAL A 182 -51.43 9.47 2.81
C VAL A 182 -50.28 9.34 1.81
N VAL A 183 -50.43 8.54 0.75
CA VAL A 183 -49.31 8.20 -0.16
C VAL A 183 -49.08 9.28 -1.21
N HIS A 184 -50.11 9.73 -1.94
CA HIS A 184 -49.97 10.76 -2.98
C HIS A 184 -50.09 12.19 -2.44
N GLY A 185 -50.63 12.36 -1.23
CA GLY A 185 -50.65 13.63 -0.52
C GLY A 185 -49.44 13.77 0.41
N SER A 186 -49.63 13.48 1.69
CA SER A 186 -48.67 13.81 2.75
C SER A 186 -47.28 13.20 2.52
N SER A 187 -47.18 11.95 2.04
CA SER A 187 -45.89 11.31 1.73
C SER A 187 -45.22 11.93 0.50
N SER A 188 -46.01 12.37 -0.49
CA SER A 188 -45.49 13.13 -1.63
C SER A 188 -44.93 14.48 -1.18
N ASP A 189 -45.66 15.20 -0.31
CA ASP A 189 -45.20 16.47 0.25
C ASP A 189 -43.90 16.30 1.03
N PHE A 190 -43.79 15.22 1.82
CA PHE A 190 -42.56 14.86 2.54
C PHE A 190 -41.37 14.65 1.61
N LEU A 191 -41.52 13.83 0.55
CA LEU A 191 -40.44 13.59 -0.40
C LEU A 191 -40.10 14.84 -1.20
N TYR A 192 -41.10 15.65 -1.56
CA TYR A 192 -40.92 16.89 -2.31
C TYR A 192 -40.11 17.90 -1.49
N GLU A 193 -40.44 18.07 -0.20
CA GLU A 193 -39.65 18.91 0.70
C GLU A 193 -38.23 18.37 0.89
N ASN A 194 -38.11 17.08 1.22
CA ASN A 194 -36.81 16.44 1.46
C ASN A 194 -35.85 16.51 0.28
N SER A 195 -36.40 16.38 -0.94
CA SER A 195 -35.66 16.37 -2.19
C SER A 195 -35.46 17.76 -2.79
N PHE A 196 -35.84 18.83 -2.10
CA PHE A 196 -35.77 20.21 -2.63
C PHE A 196 -36.56 20.40 -3.93
N GLY A 197 -37.73 19.76 -4.01
CA GLY A 197 -38.66 19.82 -5.12
C GLY A 197 -38.36 18.86 -6.28
N GLN A 198 -37.46 17.90 -6.07
CA GLN A 198 -37.03 16.99 -7.14
C GLN A 198 -37.93 15.76 -7.27
N THR A 199 -38.63 15.34 -6.21
CA THR A 199 -39.34 14.05 -6.16
C THR A 199 -40.76 14.24 -5.66
N SER A 200 -41.74 13.65 -6.34
CA SER A 200 -43.15 13.65 -5.94
C SER A 200 -43.79 12.30 -6.24
N LEU A 201 -44.89 11.97 -5.57
CA LEU A 201 -45.66 10.76 -5.81
C LEU A 201 -47.02 11.14 -6.39
N SER A 202 -47.43 10.44 -7.43
CA SER A 202 -48.78 10.56 -7.98
C SER A 202 -49.27 9.21 -8.50
N GLY A 203 -50.57 9.06 -8.73
CA GLY A 203 -51.12 7.82 -9.28
C GLY A 203 -52.56 7.57 -8.88
N ASN A 204 -52.90 6.30 -8.68
CA ASN A 204 -54.27 5.88 -8.40
C ASN A 204 -54.31 4.85 -7.27
N ALA A 205 -55.43 4.83 -6.56
CA ALA A 205 -55.75 3.82 -5.55
C ALA A 205 -56.94 2.97 -5.99
N TYR A 206 -56.79 1.66 -5.91
CA TYR A 206 -57.81 0.67 -6.29
C TYR A 206 -58.00 -0.40 -5.20
N GLY A 207 -59.11 -1.12 -5.30
CA GLY A 207 -59.53 -2.12 -4.34
C GLY A 207 -60.81 -1.73 -3.60
N TRP A 208 -61.27 -2.50 -2.62
CA TRP A 208 -60.61 -3.68 -2.04
C TRP A 208 -60.73 -4.95 -2.89
N TYR A 209 -59.61 -5.61 -3.15
CA TYR A 209 -59.55 -6.92 -3.80
C TYR A 209 -59.55 -8.05 -2.76
N ASN A 210 -60.46 -9.02 -2.92
CA ASN A 210 -60.46 -10.22 -2.08
C ASN A 210 -59.54 -11.28 -2.69
N ILE A 211 -58.36 -11.44 -2.10
CA ILE A 211 -57.32 -12.36 -2.59
C ILE A 211 -57.49 -13.77 -2.01
N ALA A 212 -57.15 -14.77 -2.83
CA ALA A 212 -57.37 -16.19 -2.52
C ALA A 212 -56.30 -16.77 -1.56
N THR A 213 -56.00 -16.07 -0.48
CA THR A 213 -55.16 -16.55 0.63
C THR A 213 -55.83 -16.26 1.97
N SER A 214 -55.44 -16.98 3.01
CA SER A 214 -55.87 -16.73 4.38
C SER A 214 -55.02 -15.63 4.98
N VAL A 215 -55.63 -14.84 5.84
CA VAL A 215 -54.94 -13.76 6.53
C VAL A 215 -53.88 -14.23 7.53
N ASP A 216 -53.93 -15.49 7.94
CA ASP A 216 -52.91 -16.10 8.82
C ASP A 216 -51.66 -16.58 8.04
N VAL A 217 -51.68 -16.47 6.70
CA VAL A 217 -50.54 -16.80 5.84
C VAL A 217 -49.70 -15.56 5.61
N CYS A 218 -48.62 -15.41 6.38
CA CYS A 218 -47.68 -14.29 6.30
C CYS A 218 -46.65 -14.44 5.16
N ASP A 219 -47.13 -14.83 3.98
CA ASP A 219 -46.34 -14.91 2.75
C ASP A 219 -46.57 -13.65 1.91
N SER A 220 -45.62 -12.71 2.01
CA SER A 220 -45.69 -11.44 1.31
C SER A 220 -45.56 -11.59 -0.21
N GLU A 221 -44.86 -12.60 -0.72
CA GLU A 221 -44.75 -12.84 -2.17
C GLU A 221 -46.07 -13.32 -2.74
N LEU A 222 -46.71 -14.29 -2.09
CA LEU A 222 -48.04 -14.77 -2.48
C LEU A 222 -49.09 -13.65 -2.42
N LEU A 223 -49.04 -12.80 -1.39
CA LEU A 223 -49.95 -11.67 -1.25
C LEU A 223 -49.80 -10.70 -2.44
N MET A 224 -48.58 -10.26 -2.76
CA MET A 224 -48.30 -9.36 -3.88
C MET A 224 -48.69 -10.00 -5.22
N GLU A 225 -48.40 -11.30 -5.44
CA GLU A 225 -48.78 -12.01 -6.66
C GLU A 225 -50.31 -12.02 -6.86
N LEU A 226 -51.07 -12.38 -5.82
CA LEU A 226 -52.52 -12.43 -5.90
C LEU A 226 -53.15 -11.05 -6.07
N ALA A 227 -52.56 -10.02 -5.46
CA ALA A 227 -52.97 -8.63 -5.62
C ALA A 227 -52.75 -8.14 -7.07
N ASP A 228 -51.57 -8.41 -7.63
CA ASP A 228 -51.24 -8.06 -9.01
C ASP A 228 -52.17 -8.77 -10.01
N GLN A 229 -52.48 -10.05 -9.77
CA GLN A 229 -53.44 -10.80 -10.59
C GLN A 229 -54.85 -10.22 -10.52
N ALA A 230 -55.30 -9.78 -9.35
CA ALA A 230 -56.60 -9.14 -9.18
C ALA A 230 -56.68 -7.78 -9.90
N ALA A 231 -55.63 -6.96 -9.80
CA ALA A 231 -55.54 -5.70 -10.52
C ALA A 231 -55.55 -5.89 -12.06
N LEU A 232 -54.80 -6.89 -12.55
CA LEU A 232 -54.76 -7.23 -13.97
C LEU A 232 -56.13 -7.69 -14.50
N ALA A 233 -56.91 -8.41 -13.69
CA ALA A 233 -58.27 -8.81 -14.05
C ALA A 233 -59.22 -7.62 -14.23
N ASP A 234 -58.94 -6.51 -13.53
CA ASP A 234 -59.66 -5.23 -13.65
C ASP A 234 -59.06 -4.29 -14.72
N GLY A 235 -58.05 -4.75 -15.46
CA GLY A 235 -57.41 -3.98 -16.54
C GLY A 235 -56.37 -2.95 -16.07
N ILE A 236 -55.89 -3.08 -14.83
CA ILE A 236 -54.81 -2.26 -14.27
C ILE A 236 -53.53 -3.08 -14.35
N ASP A 237 -52.50 -2.59 -15.02
CA ASP A 237 -51.19 -3.25 -15.11
C ASP A 237 -50.24 -2.67 -14.05
N PRO A 238 -49.91 -3.40 -12.97
CA PRO A 238 -48.98 -2.91 -11.95
C PRO A 238 -47.58 -2.61 -12.50
N ASN A 239 -47.20 -3.17 -13.65
CA ASN A 239 -45.89 -2.93 -14.27
C ASN A 239 -45.81 -1.61 -15.06
N SER A 240 -46.94 -0.91 -15.27
CA SER A 240 -46.92 0.42 -15.88
C SER A 240 -46.57 1.55 -14.91
N TYR A 241 -46.39 1.22 -13.62
CA TYR A 241 -46.07 2.17 -12.56
C TYR A 241 -44.60 2.06 -12.16
N ALA A 242 -44.06 3.11 -11.55
CA ALA A 242 -42.74 3.07 -10.94
C ALA A 242 -42.76 2.28 -9.63
N ARG A 243 -43.87 2.36 -8.88
CA ARG A 243 -44.05 1.69 -7.58
C ARG A 243 -45.46 1.14 -7.41
N VAL A 244 -45.58 0.09 -6.61
CA VAL A 244 -46.87 -0.47 -6.18
C VAL A 244 -46.87 -0.60 -4.66
N VAL A 245 -47.87 0.01 -4.02
CA VAL A 245 -48.10 -0.01 -2.57
C VAL A 245 -49.32 -0.90 -2.29
N TYR A 246 -49.10 -2.01 -1.60
CA TYR A 246 -50.16 -2.91 -1.14
C TYR A 246 -50.57 -2.52 0.27
N VAL A 247 -51.87 -2.30 0.48
CA VAL A 247 -52.44 -1.97 1.79
C VAL A 247 -53.40 -3.09 2.17
N HIS A 248 -53.19 -3.70 3.33
CA HIS A 248 -54.08 -4.72 3.86
C HIS A 248 -54.43 -4.48 5.34
N PRO A 249 -55.46 -5.15 5.90
CA PRO A 249 -55.80 -5.02 7.31
C PRO A 249 -54.69 -5.53 8.24
N ARG A 250 -54.52 -4.90 9.40
CA ARG A 250 -53.44 -5.20 10.36
C ARG A 250 -53.46 -6.65 10.83
N ARG A 251 -52.27 -7.26 10.92
CA ARG A 251 -52.05 -8.60 11.46
C ARG A 251 -50.79 -8.71 12.30
N ASP A 252 -51.01 -8.88 13.59
CA ASP A 252 -49.95 -9.01 14.59
C ASP A 252 -49.21 -10.36 14.47
N THR A 253 -49.79 -11.37 13.82
CA THR A 253 -49.17 -12.69 13.63
C THR A 253 -47.98 -12.67 12.68
N CYS A 254 -47.91 -11.69 11.78
CA CYS A 254 -46.83 -11.57 10.81
C CYS A 254 -45.59 -10.87 11.38
N GLY A 255 -45.74 -10.11 12.47
CA GLY A 255 -44.66 -9.49 13.22
C GLY A 255 -43.97 -8.31 12.55
N TRP A 256 -44.25 -8.02 11.27
CA TRP A 256 -43.72 -6.86 10.53
C TRP A 256 -44.77 -5.76 10.37
N SER A 257 -44.35 -4.49 10.46
CA SER A 257 -45.20 -3.31 10.25
C SER A 257 -45.24 -2.85 8.80
N GLY A 258 -44.13 -3.07 8.09
CA GLY A 258 -43.93 -2.74 6.70
C GLY A 258 -42.88 -3.64 6.05
N LEU A 259 -42.90 -3.64 4.73
CA LEU A 259 -41.99 -4.42 3.89
C LEU A 259 -41.86 -3.72 2.55
N ALA A 260 -40.62 -3.54 2.08
CA ALA A 260 -40.37 -2.87 0.82
C ALA A 260 -39.21 -3.50 0.03
N SER A 261 -39.29 -3.44 -1.29
CA SER A 261 -38.16 -3.78 -2.14
C SER A 261 -37.07 -2.71 -2.00
N LEU A 262 -35.80 -3.12 -1.95
CA LEU A 262 -34.66 -2.20 -1.92
C LEU A 262 -34.34 -1.71 -3.34
N GLY A 263 -35.14 -0.78 -3.85
CA GLY A 263 -35.14 -0.37 -5.26
C GLY A 263 -36.15 -1.12 -6.13
N GLY A 264 -35.93 -1.12 -7.45
CA GLY A 264 -36.71 -1.87 -8.44
C GLY A 264 -37.65 -1.03 -9.31
N THR A 265 -38.12 -1.61 -10.42
CA THR A 265 -39.11 -0.99 -11.31
C THR A 265 -40.00 -2.06 -11.94
N PRO A 266 -41.28 -2.14 -11.55
CA PRO A 266 -41.87 -1.43 -10.43
C PRO A 266 -41.28 -1.88 -9.09
N SER A 267 -41.03 -0.95 -8.17
CA SER A 267 -40.74 -1.30 -6.78
C SER A 267 -42.04 -1.68 -6.04
N ARG A 268 -41.89 -2.29 -4.86
CA ARG A 268 -42.98 -2.93 -4.12
C ARG A 268 -42.94 -2.49 -2.65
N VAL A 269 -44.05 -2.04 -2.11
CA VAL A 269 -44.24 -1.68 -0.69
C VAL A 269 -45.47 -2.39 -0.16
N LEU A 270 -45.42 -2.92 1.05
CA LEU A 270 -46.53 -3.61 1.68
C LEU A 270 -46.71 -3.08 3.12
N LEU A 271 -47.89 -2.52 3.39
CA LEU A 271 -48.22 -1.88 4.67
C LEU A 271 -49.18 -2.75 5.49
N ASN A 272 -48.74 -3.17 6.69
CA ASN A 272 -49.51 -4.06 7.58
C ASN A 272 -50.56 -3.31 8.41
N GLY A 273 -51.59 -2.77 7.76
CA GLY A 273 -52.71 -2.11 8.43
C GLY A 273 -52.36 -0.82 9.18
N THR A 274 -51.12 -0.38 9.11
CA THR A 274 -50.64 0.92 9.61
C THR A 274 -50.41 1.81 8.40
N LEU A 275 -51.39 2.66 8.10
CA LEU A 275 -51.37 3.62 6.99
C LEU A 275 -51.22 5.03 7.56
N ASP A 276 -50.01 5.37 7.95
CA ASP A 276 -49.60 6.72 8.33
C ASP A 276 -48.42 7.18 7.49
N ILE A 277 -48.09 8.46 7.60
CA ILE A 277 -47.04 9.08 6.80
C ILE A 277 -45.66 8.50 7.09
N HIS A 278 -45.31 8.23 8.36
CA HIS A 278 -43.96 7.77 8.71
C HIS A 278 -43.71 6.37 8.16
N ASN A 279 -44.67 5.45 8.38
CA ASN A 279 -44.57 4.10 7.83
C ASN A 279 -44.51 4.14 6.29
N ALA A 280 -45.39 4.92 5.65
CA ALA A 280 -45.39 5.03 4.20
C ALA A 280 -44.07 5.60 3.65
N THR A 281 -43.56 6.70 4.20
CA THR A 281 -42.31 7.31 3.72
C THR A 281 -41.11 6.43 4.02
N HIS A 282 -41.07 5.73 5.16
CA HIS A 282 -40.01 4.78 5.53
C HIS A 282 -39.88 3.68 4.49
N GLU A 283 -40.98 2.98 4.22
CA GLU A 283 -41.00 1.90 3.21
C GLU A 283 -40.72 2.42 1.80
N ILE A 284 -41.21 3.61 1.45
CA ILE A 284 -40.87 4.24 0.18
C ILE A 284 -39.38 4.59 0.11
N GLY A 285 -38.75 4.97 1.22
CA GLY A 285 -37.31 5.16 1.34
C GLY A 285 -36.53 3.91 0.93
N HIS A 286 -36.94 2.72 1.37
CA HIS A 286 -36.38 1.46 0.90
C HIS A 286 -36.56 1.26 -0.60
N THR A 287 -37.71 1.60 -1.17
CA THR A 287 -37.89 1.54 -2.63
C THR A 287 -37.02 2.52 -3.42
N LEU A 288 -36.46 3.52 -2.74
CA LEU A 288 -35.46 4.44 -3.26
C LEU A 288 -34.03 3.97 -2.94
N GLY A 289 -33.86 2.73 -2.49
CA GLY A 289 -32.55 2.12 -2.20
C GLY A 289 -31.94 2.51 -0.87
N LEU A 290 -32.66 3.23 0.00
CA LEU A 290 -32.18 3.56 1.34
C LEU A 290 -32.24 2.34 2.25
N LYS A 291 -31.34 2.31 3.23
CA LYS A 291 -31.40 1.38 4.35
C LYS A 291 -31.68 2.14 5.64
N HIS A 292 -31.74 1.43 6.75
CA HIS A 292 -31.95 2.09 8.03
C HIS A 292 -30.83 3.05 8.38
N ALA A 293 -31.25 4.11 9.08
CA ALA A 293 -30.36 4.97 9.82
C ALA A 293 -30.22 4.43 11.25
N HIS A 294 -28.98 4.35 11.70
CA HIS A 294 -28.60 3.76 12.97
C HIS A 294 -28.16 4.84 13.94
N ALA A 295 -28.11 4.51 15.23
CA ALA A 295 -27.33 5.28 16.18
C ALA A 295 -26.18 4.45 16.74
N LEU A 296 -25.11 5.12 17.12
CA LEU A 296 -23.96 4.48 17.72
C LEU A 296 -23.94 4.76 19.22
N GLU A 297 -24.35 3.77 20.01
CA GLU A 297 -24.47 3.86 21.47
C GLU A 297 -23.13 3.55 22.13
N CYS A 298 -22.60 4.53 22.86
CA CYS A 298 -21.22 4.53 23.32
C CYS A 298 -21.10 4.85 24.82
N ASP A 299 -22.17 4.64 25.60
CA ASP A 299 -22.33 5.17 26.95
C ASP A 299 -22.08 6.69 26.95
N ALA A 300 -21.40 7.25 27.95
CA ALA A 300 -21.18 8.69 28.09
C ALA A 300 -20.15 9.30 27.10
N GLN A 301 -19.75 8.61 26.02
CA GLN A 301 -18.76 9.08 25.05
C GLN A 301 -19.38 9.18 23.66
N ALA A 302 -18.93 10.12 22.84
CA ALA A 302 -19.39 10.22 21.46
C ALA A 302 -18.90 9.08 20.53
N TRP A 303 -17.76 8.46 20.87
CA TRP A 303 -17.20 7.32 20.15
C TRP A 303 -16.19 6.55 21.02
N SER A 304 -16.21 5.23 20.93
CA SER A 304 -15.28 4.30 21.58
C SER A 304 -15.19 2.97 20.82
N SER A 305 -14.26 2.09 21.20
CA SER A 305 -14.19 0.73 20.63
C SER A 305 -15.34 -0.18 21.04
N ASP A 306 -16.05 0.18 22.11
CA ASP A 306 -17.06 -0.67 22.74
C ASP A 306 -18.48 -0.26 22.33
N CYS A 307 -18.60 0.67 21.39
CA CYS A 307 -19.89 1.16 20.95
C CYS A 307 -20.74 0.08 20.30
N LEU A 308 -22.04 0.14 20.57
CA LEU A 308 -23.04 -0.73 20.00
C LEU A 308 -23.81 0.01 18.92
N ASN A 309 -23.79 -0.53 17.70
CA ASN A 309 -24.70 -0.08 16.67
C ASN A 309 -26.14 -0.46 17.08
N ARG A 310 -26.99 0.56 17.21
CA ARG A 310 -28.43 0.46 17.43
C ARG A 310 -29.13 0.59 16.08
N GLU A 311 -29.61 -0.56 15.61
CA GLU A 311 -30.55 -0.63 14.49
C GLU A 311 -31.76 0.27 14.77
N TYR A 312 -32.20 1.04 13.77
CA TYR A 312 -33.24 2.07 13.93
C TYR A 312 -32.91 3.18 14.94
N GLY A 313 -31.68 3.27 15.43
CA GLY A 313 -31.34 4.16 16.55
C GLY A 313 -31.38 5.65 16.22
N ASP A 314 -31.32 6.03 14.93
CA ASP A 314 -31.28 7.44 14.54
C ASP A 314 -32.64 8.11 14.80
N SER A 315 -32.72 8.87 15.88
CA SER A 315 -33.94 9.55 16.31
C SER A 315 -34.27 10.80 15.45
N LEU A 316 -33.40 11.16 14.50
CA LEU A 316 -33.46 12.38 13.69
C LEU A 316 -33.55 12.06 12.18
N ASP A 317 -33.91 10.84 11.83
CA ASP A 317 -34.05 10.35 10.45
C ASP A 317 -35.30 9.47 10.29
N ASN A 318 -36.03 9.65 9.19
CA ASN A 318 -37.21 8.85 8.84
C ASN A 318 -36.90 7.36 8.61
N MET A 319 -35.69 7.03 8.16
CA MET A 319 -35.15 5.67 8.08
C MET A 319 -34.63 5.15 9.43
N GLY A 320 -34.75 5.94 10.50
CA GLY A 320 -34.49 5.57 11.88
C GLY A 320 -35.76 5.59 12.73
N ALA A 321 -35.65 5.93 14.01
CA ALA A 321 -36.69 5.70 15.01
C ALA A 321 -37.94 6.57 14.85
N ARG A 322 -37.86 7.70 14.13
CA ARG A 322 -38.92 8.72 14.14
C ARG A 322 -39.06 9.46 12.82
N MET A 323 -40.19 10.15 12.67
CA MET A 323 -40.44 11.00 11.51
C MET A 323 -39.58 12.28 11.56
N ALA A 324 -38.69 12.42 10.59
CA ALA A 324 -37.79 13.56 10.40
C ALA A 324 -37.37 13.62 8.92
N HIS A 325 -36.63 14.63 8.47
CA HIS A 325 -35.99 14.51 7.14
C HIS A 325 -34.99 13.34 7.08
N TYR A 326 -34.83 12.75 5.89
CA TYR A 326 -33.68 11.88 5.61
C TYR A 326 -32.39 12.64 5.82
N ASN A 327 -31.36 11.99 6.35
CA ASN A 327 -30.05 12.56 6.64
C ASN A 327 -29.22 12.78 5.37
N GLY A 328 -28.11 13.51 5.53
CA GLY A 328 -27.25 13.93 4.43
C GLY A 328 -26.61 12.77 3.66
N PHE A 329 -26.31 11.66 4.34
CA PHE A 329 -25.80 10.45 3.70
C PHE A 329 -26.86 9.82 2.80
N HIS A 330 -28.10 9.67 3.29
CA HIS A 330 -29.23 9.17 2.50
C HIS A 330 -29.58 10.11 1.34
N LYS A 331 -29.64 11.43 1.55
CA LYS A 331 -29.93 12.37 0.46
C LYS A 331 -28.81 12.41 -0.60
N GLU A 332 -27.54 12.20 -0.22
CA GLU A 332 -26.44 12.02 -1.18
C GLU A 332 -26.63 10.74 -2.00
N GLN A 333 -26.95 9.60 -1.35
CA GLN A 333 -27.22 8.34 -2.06
C GLN A 333 -28.36 8.46 -3.08
N LEU A 334 -29.39 9.25 -2.75
CA LEU A 334 -30.52 9.51 -3.63
C LEU A 334 -30.20 10.48 -4.77
N GLY A 335 -29.05 11.14 -4.74
CA GLY A 335 -28.69 12.21 -5.68
C GLY A 335 -29.55 13.46 -5.52
N TRP A 336 -30.16 13.66 -4.34
CA TRP A 336 -30.96 14.85 -4.04
C TRP A 336 -30.09 16.05 -3.63
N LEU A 337 -28.87 15.79 -3.17
CA LEU A 337 -27.86 16.81 -2.93
C LEU A 337 -26.93 16.87 -4.15
N ASN A 338 -26.77 18.06 -4.72
CA ASN A 338 -25.80 18.28 -5.78
C ASN A 338 -24.44 18.70 -5.19
N THR A 339 -23.43 18.89 -6.04
CA THR A 339 -22.07 19.26 -5.62
C THR A 339 -21.95 20.62 -4.93
N LEU A 340 -22.96 21.50 -5.04
CA LEU A 340 -23.02 22.77 -4.32
C LEU A 340 -23.67 22.60 -2.94
N ASP A 341 -24.52 21.59 -2.76
CA ASP A 341 -25.19 21.32 -1.48
C ASP A 341 -24.27 20.56 -0.51
N ILE A 342 -23.18 19.96 -0.99
CA ILE A 342 -22.22 19.20 -0.19
C ILE A 342 -20.85 19.91 -0.21
N ALA A 343 -20.43 20.42 0.95
CA ALA A 343 -19.05 20.81 1.17
C ALA A 343 -18.21 19.58 1.56
N ILE A 344 -16.98 19.49 1.06
CA ILE A 344 -16.05 18.40 1.40
C ILE A 344 -14.83 18.99 2.10
N ALA A 345 -14.52 18.49 3.29
CA ALA A 345 -13.32 18.79 4.04
C ALA A 345 -12.37 17.58 4.00
N GLU A 346 -11.22 17.78 3.36
CA GLU A 346 -10.07 16.86 3.39
C GLU A 346 -8.83 17.55 3.96
N GLN A 347 -8.96 18.83 4.32
CA GLN A 347 -7.91 19.66 4.91
C GLN A 347 -8.52 20.54 5.99
N SER A 348 -7.69 20.94 6.96
CA SER A 348 -8.12 21.80 8.05
C SER A 348 -8.62 23.15 7.53
N GLY A 349 -9.72 23.64 8.10
CA GLY A 349 -10.35 24.87 7.64
C GLY A 349 -11.66 25.17 8.35
N THR A 350 -12.28 26.27 7.94
CA THR A 350 -13.58 26.70 8.46
C THR A 350 -14.62 26.62 7.35
N TYR A 351 -15.76 26.03 7.69
CA TYR A 351 -16.87 25.76 6.78
C TYR A 351 -18.14 26.41 7.32
N GLN A 352 -19.07 26.73 6.43
CA GLN A 352 -20.37 27.29 6.79
C GLN A 352 -21.47 26.46 6.15
N LEU A 353 -22.47 26.09 6.94
CA LEU A 353 -23.67 25.41 6.46
C LEU A 353 -24.91 26.27 6.68
N GLU A 354 -25.87 26.17 5.77
CA GLU A 354 -27.22 26.69 5.95
C GLU A 354 -28.17 25.61 6.53
N PRO A 355 -29.36 25.98 7.05
CA PRO A 355 -30.32 25.02 7.55
C PRO A 355 -30.66 23.94 6.54
N TYR A 356 -30.73 22.71 7.04
CA TYR A 356 -30.84 21.52 6.21
C TYR A 356 -32.14 21.44 5.40
N ALA A 357 -33.27 21.79 6.02
CA ALA A 357 -34.62 21.61 5.48
C ALA A 357 -35.13 22.75 4.58
N ILE A 358 -34.37 23.85 4.41
CA ILE A 358 -34.81 24.97 3.56
C ILE A 358 -34.32 24.82 2.12
N ALA A 359 -34.93 25.53 1.17
CA ALA A 359 -34.39 25.61 -0.20
C ALA A 359 -32.97 26.20 -0.22
N SER A 360 -32.15 25.81 -1.21
CA SER A 360 -30.74 26.24 -1.27
C SER A 360 -30.61 27.77 -1.33
N GLY A 361 -29.91 28.35 -0.35
CA GLY A 361 -29.56 29.76 -0.27
C GLY A 361 -28.20 30.09 -0.91
N GLY A 362 -27.52 29.09 -1.46
CA GLY A 362 -26.17 29.19 -2.05
C GLY A 362 -25.04 28.82 -1.10
N GLN A 363 -25.35 28.30 0.10
CA GLN A 363 -24.38 27.63 0.99
C GLN A 363 -24.60 26.11 0.96
N ALA A 364 -23.59 25.36 1.41
CA ALA A 364 -23.72 23.92 1.56
C ALA A 364 -24.72 23.56 2.67
N LYS A 365 -25.42 22.45 2.51
CA LYS A 365 -26.38 21.88 3.47
C LYS A 365 -25.76 20.82 4.34
N VAL A 366 -24.77 20.13 3.79
CA VAL A 366 -24.04 19.04 4.42
C VAL A 366 -22.55 19.31 4.29
N LEU A 367 -21.81 19.08 5.36
CA LEU A 367 -20.34 19.02 5.33
C LEU A 367 -19.92 17.56 5.48
N LYS A 368 -19.23 17.03 4.47
CA LYS A 368 -18.51 15.75 4.55
C LYS A 368 -17.10 16.00 5.02
N VAL A 369 -16.72 15.44 6.17
CA VAL A 369 -15.35 15.49 6.66
C VAL A 369 -14.72 14.12 6.51
N LEU A 370 -13.59 14.04 5.79
CA LEU A 370 -12.89 12.77 5.64
C LEU A 370 -12.50 12.26 7.02
N ARG A 371 -12.89 11.04 7.36
CA ARG A 371 -12.49 10.38 8.60
C ARG A 371 -11.33 9.45 8.35
N ASP A 372 -11.48 8.52 7.40
CA ASP A 372 -10.48 7.49 7.13
C ASP A 372 -10.53 7.04 5.67
N THR A 373 -9.45 6.45 5.19
CA THR A 373 -9.36 5.79 3.88
C THR A 373 -8.77 4.41 4.08
N ASP A 374 -9.53 3.36 3.77
CA ASP A 374 -9.04 1.99 3.84
C ASP A 374 -7.82 1.85 2.90
N PRO A 375 -6.63 1.50 3.42
CA PRO A 375 -5.41 1.46 2.61
C PRO A 375 -5.38 0.29 1.60
N ALA A 376 -6.22 -0.74 1.79
CA ALA A 376 -6.31 -1.89 0.91
C ALA A 376 -7.30 -1.67 -0.23
N THR A 377 -8.46 -1.07 0.07
CA THR A 377 -9.54 -0.87 -0.93
C THR A 377 -9.58 0.54 -1.51
N GLY A 378 -9.02 1.53 -0.81
CA GLY A 378 -9.14 2.95 -1.13
C GLY A 378 -10.51 3.55 -0.79
N GLU A 379 -11.41 2.76 -0.18
CA GLU A 379 -12.75 3.21 0.19
C GLU A 379 -12.69 4.18 1.38
N ARG A 380 -13.50 5.23 1.32
CA ARG A 380 -13.45 6.30 2.32
C ARG A 380 -14.59 6.20 3.31
N SER A 381 -14.30 6.61 4.53
CA SER A 381 -15.29 6.84 5.58
C SER A 381 -15.32 8.32 5.95
N TRP A 382 -16.50 8.84 6.26
CA TRP A 382 -16.79 10.26 6.38
C TRP A 382 -17.62 10.55 7.63
N PHE A 383 -17.43 11.73 8.20
CA PHE A 383 -18.44 12.39 9.02
C PHE A 383 -19.37 13.19 8.11
N TYR A 384 -20.66 12.98 8.25
CA TYR A 384 -21.72 13.78 7.64
C TYR A 384 -22.27 14.74 8.69
N ILE A 385 -22.08 16.03 8.46
CA ILE A 385 -22.46 17.08 9.40
C ILE A 385 -23.63 17.88 8.83
N GLU A 386 -24.67 18.04 9.63
CA GLU A 386 -25.91 18.74 9.29
C GLU A 386 -26.22 19.83 10.31
N TYR A 387 -26.87 20.90 9.83
CA TYR A 387 -27.43 21.94 10.69
C TYR A 387 -28.96 21.91 10.63
N ARG A 388 -29.60 21.36 11.65
CA ARG A 388 -31.05 21.14 11.69
C ARG A 388 -31.76 22.31 12.35
N GLN A 389 -32.93 22.67 11.83
CA GLN A 389 -33.82 23.70 12.36
C GLN A 389 -35.26 23.19 12.22
N GLY A 390 -36.20 23.68 13.03
CA GLY A 390 -37.62 23.29 13.00
C GLY A 390 -38.39 23.85 11.80
N ASN A 391 -37.96 23.51 10.58
CA ASN A 391 -38.61 23.91 9.33
C ASN A 391 -39.25 22.71 8.66
N GLY A 392 -40.47 22.88 8.16
CA GLY A 392 -41.20 21.82 7.47
C GLY A 392 -41.37 20.57 8.33
N PHE A 393 -41.08 19.39 7.79
CA PHE A 393 -41.18 18.11 8.50
C PHE A 393 -40.15 17.92 9.62
N ASP A 394 -39.07 18.70 9.65
CA ASP A 394 -38.18 18.74 10.83
C ASP A 394 -38.82 19.43 12.02
N GLY A 395 -39.89 20.22 11.83
CA GLY A 395 -40.66 20.79 12.93
C GLY A 395 -41.15 19.74 13.92
N LEU A 396 -41.48 18.53 13.43
CA LEU A 396 -41.98 17.42 14.24
C LEU A 396 -40.98 16.93 15.28
N ILE A 397 -39.67 17.01 14.99
CA ILE A 397 -38.60 16.70 15.94
C ILE A 397 -38.73 17.58 17.19
N PHE A 398 -39.16 18.83 17.02
CA PHE A 398 -39.27 19.82 18.08
C PHE A 398 -40.69 19.91 18.68
N ASP A 399 -41.65 19.11 18.20
CA ASP A 399 -43.01 19.08 18.75
C ASP A 399 -43.26 17.86 19.65
N GLU A 400 -42.38 16.84 19.61
CA GLU A 400 -42.47 15.63 20.44
C GLU A 400 -41.70 15.71 21.78
N PHE A 401 -42.21 15.01 22.80
CA PHE A 401 -41.64 15.02 24.14
C PHE A 401 -40.25 14.35 24.19
N GLY A 402 -39.24 15.08 24.69
CA GLY A 402 -37.96 14.50 25.13
C GLY A 402 -36.70 15.20 24.59
N TYR A 403 -36.79 15.89 23.44
CA TYR A 403 -35.63 16.53 22.82
C TYR A 403 -35.19 17.80 23.55
N ASN A 404 -33.88 17.95 23.73
CA ASN A 404 -33.30 19.23 24.10
C ASN A 404 -33.25 20.14 22.86
N GLN A 405 -34.37 20.78 22.56
CA GLN A 405 -34.53 21.64 21.39
C GLN A 405 -33.47 22.74 21.33
N ALA A 406 -33.03 23.24 22.48
CA ALA A 406 -31.99 24.27 22.52
C ALA A 406 -30.64 23.73 22.03
N ASN A 407 -30.29 22.49 22.37
CA ASN A 407 -29.07 21.82 21.90
C ASN A 407 -29.12 21.60 20.38
N LEU A 408 -30.18 20.95 19.89
CA LEU A 408 -30.35 20.65 18.45
C LEU A 408 -30.40 21.91 17.57
N LEU A 409 -31.03 23.00 18.05
CA LEU A 409 -31.13 24.27 17.30
C LEU A 409 -29.85 25.12 17.36
N ASN A 410 -28.95 24.89 18.32
CA ASN A 410 -27.70 25.63 18.49
C ASN A 410 -26.45 24.75 18.33
N GLY A 411 -26.58 23.62 17.64
CA GLY A 411 -25.51 22.65 17.45
C GLY A 411 -25.56 22.00 16.07
N ILE A 412 -24.56 21.18 15.79
CA ILE A 412 -24.50 20.37 14.57
C ILE A 412 -24.79 18.91 14.88
N ILE A 413 -25.47 18.23 13.97
CA ILE A 413 -25.69 16.79 14.04
C ILE A 413 -24.60 16.11 13.24
N VAL A 414 -24.01 15.06 13.79
CA VAL A 414 -22.91 14.34 13.15
C VAL A 414 -23.26 12.87 13.00
N ARG A 415 -23.09 12.36 11.79
CA ARG A 415 -23.23 10.95 11.46
C ARG A 415 -21.94 10.41 10.88
N LEU A 416 -21.69 9.12 11.08
CA LEU A 416 -20.72 8.37 10.28
C LEU A 416 -21.40 7.82 9.03
N GLY A 417 -20.64 7.74 7.92
CA GLY A 417 -21.02 7.06 6.70
C GLY A 417 -19.78 6.56 5.95
N SER A 418 -19.89 5.44 5.25
CA SER A 418 -18.82 4.80 4.48
C SER A 418 -19.25 4.60 3.03
N GLU A 419 -18.33 4.83 2.10
CA GLU A 419 -18.54 4.57 0.67
C GLU A 419 -18.69 3.07 0.36
N SER A 420 -18.12 2.22 1.22
CA SER A 420 -18.13 0.76 1.09
C SER A 420 -19.49 0.12 1.40
N SER A 421 -20.38 0.83 2.11
CA SER A 421 -21.60 0.26 2.67
C SER A 421 -22.74 1.25 2.66
N THR A 422 -23.85 0.90 2.00
CA THR A 422 -25.06 1.72 1.98
C THR A 422 -25.81 1.71 3.32
N ASN A 423 -25.46 0.79 4.25
CA ASN A 423 -26.04 0.66 5.59
C ASN A 423 -25.21 1.35 6.69
N SER A 424 -24.38 2.32 6.34
CA SER A 424 -23.34 2.83 7.25
C SER A 424 -23.68 4.15 7.92
N SER A 425 -24.92 4.64 7.81
CA SER A 425 -25.39 5.87 8.45
C SER A 425 -25.56 5.68 9.96
N ASN A 426 -24.65 6.22 10.78
CA ASN A 426 -24.71 6.10 12.24
C ASN A 426 -24.68 7.48 12.90
N LEU A 427 -25.78 7.88 13.55
CA LEU A 427 -25.86 9.05 14.42
C LEU A 427 -24.89 8.88 15.60
N LEU A 428 -24.05 9.88 15.82
CA LEU A 428 -23.21 9.98 17.00
C LEU A 428 -23.94 10.84 18.02
N ASP A 429 -23.95 10.41 19.29
CA ASP A 429 -24.17 11.36 20.36
C ASP A 429 -22.95 12.28 20.48
N MET A 430 -23.16 13.59 20.44
CA MET A 430 -22.10 14.59 20.55
C MET A 430 -22.22 15.43 21.82
N THR A 431 -23.10 15.06 22.76
CA THR A 431 -23.27 15.73 24.04
C THR A 431 -22.55 14.98 25.16
N PRO A 432 -21.42 15.49 25.69
CA PRO A 432 -20.66 14.75 26.69
C PRO A 432 -21.45 14.55 27.99
N ASN A 433 -21.49 13.30 28.48
CA ASN A 433 -22.18 12.91 29.73
C ASN A 433 -23.72 13.10 29.69
N SER A 434 -24.31 12.96 28.51
CA SER A 434 -25.74 12.70 28.32
C SER A 434 -26.22 11.50 29.15
N ASP A 435 -27.52 11.46 29.44
CA ASP A 435 -28.13 10.33 30.15
C ASP A 435 -28.23 9.13 29.19
N PRO A 436 -27.70 7.93 29.52
CA PRO A 436 -27.72 6.77 28.63
C PRO A 436 -29.13 6.32 28.19
N VAL A 437 -30.19 6.81 28.85
CA VAL A 437 -31.58 6.53 28.49
C VAL A 437 -32.13 7.52 27.46
N TRP A 438 -31.58 8.74 27.39
CA TRP A 438 -32.07 9.83 26.55
C TRP A 438 -30.99 10.39 25.61
N ASP A 439 -29.90 9.66 25.45
CA ASP A 439 -28.67 10.09 24.84
C ASP A 439 -28.86 10.70 23.42
N PHE A 440 -29.67 10.06 22.60
CA PHE A 440 -29.93 10.53 21.24
C PHE A 440 -30.99 11.63 21.12
N PHE A 441 -31.49 12.17 22.24
CA PHE A 441 -32.42 13.31 22.25
C PHE A 441 -31.70 14.67 22.36
N ASP A 442 -30.38 14.66 22.56
CA ASP A 442 -29.51 15.84 22.57
C ASP A 442 -28.19 15.59 21.84
N ALA A 443 -28.19 14.76 20.80
CA ALA A 443 -27.02 14.33 20.04
C ALA A 443 -26.21 15.44 19.32
N ALA A 444 -26.51 16.73 19.48
CA ALA A 444 -25.82 17.80 18.75
C ALA A 444 -24.54 18.29 19.46
N LEU A 445 -23.52 18.60 18.65
CA LEU A 445 -22.32 19.31 19.13
C LEU A 445 -22.61 20.81 19.18
N GLU A 446 -22.89 21.34 20.38
CA GLU A 446 -23.26 22.74 20.59
C GLU A 446 -22.14 23.75 20.26
N VAL A 447 -22.53 25.00 20.00
CA VAL A 447 -21.61 26.14 19.87
C VAL A 447 -20.64 26.23 21.04
N GLY A 448 -19.35 26.33 20.71
CA GLY A 448 -18.24 26.41 21.66
C GLY A 448 -17.69 25.04 22.08
N GLN A 449 -18.31 23.93 21.66
CA GLN A 449 -17.82 22.58 21.91
C GLN A 449 -16.95 22.07 20.75
N SER A 450 -16.17 21.02 21.04
CA SER A 450 -15.34 20.34 20.05
C SER A 450 -15.30 18.85 20.34
N TYR A 451 -15.24 18.05 19.28
CA TYR A 451 -15.09 16.61 19.33
C TYR A 451 -13.86 16.22 18.52
N THR A 452 -12.97 15.41 19.11
CA THR A 452 -11.81 14.81 18.42
C THR A 452 -12.04 13.31 18.30
N ASP A 453 -12.14 12.81 17.07
CA ASP A 453 -12.25 11.37 16.82
C ASP A 453 -10.95 10.68 17.24
N PRO A 454 -10.99 9.72 18.17
CA PRO A 454 -9.76 9.11 18.70
C PRO A 454 -9.04 8.20 17.70
N LEU A 455 -9.70 7.81 16.60
CA LEU A 455 -9.12 6.98 15.56
C LEU A 455 -8.40 7.81 14.49
N SER A 456 -9.09 8.76 13.88
CA SER A 456 -8.54 9.62 12.81
C SER A 456 -7.76 10.83 13.34
N GLY A 457 -8.00 11.23 14.60
CA GLY A 457 -7.49 12.47 15.18
C GLY A 457 -8.12 13.74 14.61
N VAL A 458 -9.13 13.62 13.74
CA VAL A 458 -9.88 14.77 13.22
C VAL A 458 -10.67 15.41 14.35
N THR A 459 -10.55 16.72 14.47
CA THR A 459 -11.29 17.55 15.43
C THR A 459 -12.32 18.41 14.71
N ILE A 460 -13.57 18.33 15.15
CA ILE A 460 -14.71 19.11 14.66
C ILE A 460 -15.16 20.05 15.78
N SER A 461 -15.32 21.33 15.47
CA SER A 461 -15.74 22.34 16.45
C SER A 461 -16.89 23.19 15.90
N THR A 462 -17.94 23.36 16.69
CA THR A 462 -19.03 24.29 16.36
C THR A 462 -18.65 25.68 16.86
N LEU A 463 -18.35 26.61 15.95
CA LEU A 463 -17.85 27.95 16.32
C LEU A 463 -18.98 28.93 16.60
N TYR A 464 -20.03 28.88 15.79
CA TYR A 464 -21.14 29.83 15.79
C TYR A 464 -22.36 29.19 15.15
N ALA A 465 -23.56 29.50 15.66
CA ALA A 465 -24.83 29.09 15.06
C ALA A 465 -25.88 30.18 15.27
N ASP A 466 -26.72 30.39 14.26
CA ASP A 466 -27.96 31.17 14.33
C ASP A 466 -29.04 30.54 13.44
N SER A 467 -30.24 31.11 13.37
CA SER A 467 -31.33 30.51 12.57
C SER A 467 -31.08 30.44 11.06
N GLN A 468 -29.98 31.02 10.55
CA GLN A 468 -29.65 31.11 9.13
C GLN A 468 -28.40 30.33 8.75
N SER A 469 -27.47 30.07 9.68
CA SER A 469 -26.26 29.32 9.39
C SER A 469 -25.53 28.83 10.63
N VAL A 470 -24.64 27.86 10.43
CA VAL A 470 -23.63 27.42 11.40
C VAL A 470 -22.24 27.54 10.80
N GLN A 471 -21.25 27.90 11.61
CA GLN A 471 -19.85 27.90 11.27
C GLN A 471 -19.12 26.78 12.02
N ILE A 472 -18.38 25.95 11.28
CA ILE A 472 -17.72 24.74 11.78
C ILE A 472 -16.23 24.87 11.50
N SER A 473 -15.39 24.60 12.50
CA SER A 473 -13.95 24.37 12.29
C SER A 473 -13.72 22.87 12.14
N VAL A 474 -12.89 22.49 11.18
CA VAL A 474 -12.36 21.15 11.05
C VAL A 474 -10.85 21.25 11.13
N GLU A 475 -10.26 20.49 12.03
CA GLU A 475 -8.82 20.35 12.17
C GLU A 475 -8.47 18.88 12.01
N PHE A 476 -7.87 18.52 10.88
CA PHE A 476 -7.26 17.21 10.75
C PHE A 476 -6.07 17.15 11.69
N ALA A 477 -5.87 16.01 12.36
CA ALA A 477 -4.61 15.76 13.05
C ALA A 477 -3.49 16.11 12.07
N ALA A 478 -2.51 16.89 12.52
CA ALA A 478 -1.33 17.12 11.72
C ALA A 478 -0.83 15.73 11.32
N THR A 479 -0.92 15.39 10.03
CA THR A 479 -0.20 14.26 9.49
C THR A 479 1.22 14.48 10.00
N GLN A 480 1.72 13.58 10.86
CA GLN A 480 3.15 13.33 10.86
C GLN A 480 3.46 13.16 9.37
N PRO A 481 4.19 14.09 8.74
CA PRO A 481 4.39 13.99 7.31
C PRO A 481 4.98 12.61 7.08
N ASP A 482 4.38 11.84 6.16
CA ASP A 482 4.72 10.44 6.01
C ASP A 482 6.24 10.29 5.99
N CYS A 483 6.75 9.57 6.98
CA CYS A 483 8.15 9.22 7.02
C CYS A 483 8.43 8.32 5.81
N THR A 484 8.89 8.91 4.71
CA THR A 484 9.31 8.19 3.52
C THR A 484 10.72 7.70 3.74
N ARG A 485 10.86 6.40 4.03
CA ARG A 485 12.16 5.75 4.15
C ARG A 485 12.80 5.61 2.77
N ALA A 486 14.08 5.89 2.67
CA ALA A 486 14.83 5.85 1.41
C ALA A 486 16.08 4.97 1.51
N ILE A 487 16.61 4.58 0.35
CA ILE A 487 17.87 3.85 0.26
C ILE A 487 19.00 4.78 0.72
N PRO A 488 19.85 4.38 1.69
CA PRO A 488 20.94 5.24 2.17
C PRO A 488 22.01 5.45 1.11
N ASP A 489 22.76 6.55 1.21
CA ASP A 489 23.99 6.72 0.44
C ASP A 489 25.18 6.16 1.23
N VAL A 490 26.01 5.35 0.58
CA VAL A 490 27.21 4.73 1.16
C VAL A 490 28.44 5.17 0.38
N ALA A 491 29.50 5.54 1.10
CA ALA A 491 30.79 5.89 0.52
C ALA A 491 31.93 5.20 1.29
N LEU A 492 32.81 4.50 0.57
CA LEU A 492 33.98 3.81 1.10
C LEU A 492 35.26 4.48 0.58
N ILE A 493 35.95 5.22 1.44
CA ILE A 493 37.10 6.04 1.05
C ILE A 493 38.37 5.49 1.72
N PRO A 494 39.41 5.09 0.97
CA PRO A 494 40.68 4.69 1.55
C PRO A 494 41.36 5.88 2.27
N THR A 495 41.87 5.64 3.48
CA THR A 495 42.54 6.67 4.30
C THR A 495 44.05 6.44 4.43
N THR A 496 44.56 5.28 3.99
CA THR A 496 45.99 4.98 3.83
C THR A 496 46.39 5.05 2.35
N GLU A 497 47.67 5.35 2.06
CA GLU A 497 48.20 5.41 0.69
C GLU A 497 48.11 4.06 -0.05
N SER A 498 48.14 4.12 -1.38
CA SER A 498 47.72 3.05 -2.31
C SER A 498 48.71 1.89 -2.51
N ALA A 499 49.91 1.95 -1.92
CA ALA A 499 50.91 0.88 -2.02
C ALA A 499 50.97 0.10 -0.70
N ALA A 500 50.59 -1.17 -0.75
CA ALA A 500 50.62 -2.07 0.40
C ALA A 500 51.19 -3.44 0.02
N PHE A 501 51.70 -4.15 1.01
CA PHE A 501 52.27 -5.48 0.87
C PHE A 501 51.33 -6.54 1.46
N ALA A 502 51.55 -7.81 1.08
CA ALA A 502 50.88 -8.92 1.71
C ALA A 502 51.14 -8.91 3.23
N GLY A 503 50.08 -8.98 4.05
CA GLY A 503 50.16 -8.86 5.51
C GLY A 503 49.88 -7.46 6.08
N ASP A 504 49.88 -6.41 5.25
CA ASP A 504 49.63 -5.04 5.72
C ASP A 504 48.16 -4.82 6.11
N SER A 505 47.94 -3.84 7.00
CA SER A 505 46.61 -3.38 7.38
C SER A 505 46.28 -2.05 6.71
N LEU A 506 45.25 -2.07 5.89
CA LEU A 506 44.69 -0.93 5.16
C LEU A 506 43.56 -0.30 5.96
N GLN A 507 43.45 1.02 5.91
CA GLN A 507 42.38 1.76 6.58
C GLN A 507 41.45 2.41 5.55
N TYR A 508 40.16 2.30 5.81
CA TYR A 508 39.09 2.93 5.04
C TYR A 508 38.15 3.67 5.99
N GLN A 509 37.60 4.78 5.53
CA GLN A 509 36.47 5.44 6.16
C GLN A 509 35.20 5.03 5.41
N LEU A 510 34.29 4.37 6.11
CA LEU A 510 32.96 4.03 5.62
C LEU A 510 31.99 5.09 6.12
N SER A 511 31.40 5.85 5.21
CA SER A 511 30.41 6.89 5.49
C SER A 511 29.02 6.46 5.00
N VAL A 512 28.00 6.75 5.80
CA VAL A 512 26.60 6.48 5.49
C VAL A 512 25.80 7.76 5.69
N THR A 513 24.99 8.14 4.71
CA THR A 513 24.03 9.24 4.81
C THR A 513 22.63 8.67 4.87
N ASN A 514 21.87 9.09 5.88
CA ASN A 514 20.45 8.76 5.95
C ASN A 514 19.67 9.60 4.93
N ALA A 515 19.10 8.97 3.92
CA ALA A 515 18.35 9.63 2.85
C ALA A 515 16.84 9.75 3.13
N ASP A 516 16.36 9.31 4.29
CA ASP A 516 14.97 9.41 4.71
C ASP A 516 14.46 10.87 4.65
N SER A 517 13.13 11.07 4.52
CA SER A 517 12.54 12.42 4.64
C SER A 517 12.79 13.01 6.04
N SER A 518 12.84 14.34 6.11
CA SER A 518 13.08 15.10 7.37
C SER A 518 12.10 14.80 8.50
N ASP A 519 10.97 14.18 8.15
CA ASP A 519 9.86 13.86 9.04
C ASP A 519 10.01 12.46 9.69
N CYS A 520 11.01 11.69 9.27
CA CYS A 520 11.38 10.44 9.90
C CYS A 520 12.13 10.65 11.23
N ALA A 521 11.94 9.74 12.19
CA ALA A 521 12.87 9.61 13.31
C ALA A 521 14.20 8.99 12.84
N SER A 522 15.29 9.26 13.56
CA SER A 522 16.58 8.56 13.50
C SER A 522 16.45 7.07 13.12
N ALA A 523 17.23 6.65 12.13
CA ALA A 523 17.31 5.27 11.68
C ALA A 523 18.62 4.62 12.11
N GLN A 524 18.59 3.30 12.35
CA GLN A 524 19.78 2.50 12.58
C GLN A 524 20.22 1.80 11.29
N PHE A 525 21.53 1.85 11.03
CA PHE A 525 22.18 1.25 9.87
C PHE A 525 23.19 0.20 10.32
N ASP A 526 22.96 -1.05 9.92
CA ASP A 526 23.87 -2.16 10.16
C ASP A 526 24.91 -2.21 9.04
N LEU A 527 26.18 -2.10 9.42
CA LEU A 527 27.32 -1.99 8.51
C LEU A 527 28.01 -3.33 8.34
N GLN A 528 28.33 -3.67 7.10
CA GLN A 528 29.05 -4.90 6.76
C GLN A 528 30.17 -4.60 5.76
N ALA A 529 31.19 -5.44 5.76
CA ALA A 529 32.29 -5.39 4.81
C ALA A 529 32.63 -6.79 4.31
N THR A 530 32.78 -6.92 2.99
CA THR A 530 33.21 -8.13 2.30
C THR A 530 34.63 -7.93 1.81
N VAL A 531 35.53 -8.82 2.21
CA VAL A 531 36.95 -8.79 1.85
C VAL A 531 37.34 -10.08 1.12
N PRO A 532 38.44 -10.07 0.34
CA PRO A 532 38.93 -11.27 -0.35
C PRO A 532 39.16 -12.47 0.60
N THR A 533 39.07 -13.68 0.06
CA THR A 533 39.23 -14.91 0.85
C THR A 533 40.59 -14.97 1.54
N GLY A 534 40.59 -15.27 2.84
CA GLY A 534 41.80 -15.36 3.68
C GLY A 534 42.24 -14.04 4.32
N TRP A 535 41.56 -12.93 4.01
CA TRP A 535 41.81 -11.62 4.60
C TRP A 535 40.95 -11.43 5.84
N THR A 536 41.31 -10.47 6.69
CA THR A 536 40.52 -10.12 7.88
C THR A 536 40.03 -8.68 7.81
N GLN A 537 38.87 -8.42 8.40
CA GLN A 537 38.29 -7.08 8.51
C GLN A 537 37.87 -6.77 9.94
N LEU A 538 37.92 -5.49 10.29
CA LEU A 538 37.41 -4.98 11.56
C LEU A 538 36.76 -3.60 11.35
N LEU A 539 35.47 -3.49 11.65
CA LEU A 539 34.75 -2.23 11.77
C LEU A 539 34.85 -1.70 13.21
N SER A 540 35.20 -0.42 13.36
CA SER A 540 35.27 0.24 14.68
C SER A 540 33.89 0.36 15.34
N SER A 541 32.86 0.57 14.51
CA SER A 541 31.46 0.39 14.85
C SER A 541 30.77 -0.30 13.68
N SER A 542 29.99 -1.34 13.96
CA SER A 542 29.14 -2.04 12.98
C SER A 542 27.73 -1.46 12.89
N ILE A 543 27.42 -0.42 13.67
CA ILE A 543 26.09 0.20 13.74
C ILE A 543 26.26 1.73 13.77
N LEU A 544 25.45 2.43 12.98
CA LEU A 544 25.28 3.89 13.07
C LEU A 544 23.80 4.23 13.29
N THR A 545 23.51 5.22 14.12
CA THR A 545 22.16 5.78 14.31
C THR A 545 22.19 7.23 13.82
N LEU A 546 21.39 7.53 12.80
CA LEU A 546 21.45 8.79 12.07
C LEU A 546 20.05 9.40 11.90
N GLU A 547 19.91 10.67 12.25
CA GLU A 547 18.75 11.49 11.89
C GLU A 547 18.65 11.63 10.35
N PRO A 548 17.46 11.87 9.78
CA PRO A 548 17.32 12.10 8.35
C PRO A 548 18.22 13.21 7.83
N GLY A 549 18.88 12.97 6.69
CA GLY A 549 19.85 13.87 6.08
C GLY A 549 21.23 13.89 6.76
N ALA A 550 21.42 13.24 7.90
CA ALA A 550 22.71 13.20 8.58
C ALA A 550 23.66 12.15 7.99
N THR A 551 24.96 12.47 7.97
CA THR A 551 26.03 11.54 7.58
C THR A 551 26.83 11.12 8.82
N GLY A 552 26.96 9.81 9.03
CA GLY A 552 27.86 9.22 10.01
C GLY A 552 28.99 8.44 9.34
N SER A 553 30.08 8.19 10.06
CA SER A 553 31.19 7.39 9.54
C SER A 553 31.81 6.49 10.59
N THR A 554 32.45 5.40 10.13
CA THR A 554 33.20 4.44 10.93
C THR A 554 34.50 4.07 10.20
N ASN A 555 35.52 3.66 10.95
CA ASN A 555 36.75 3.17 10.35
C ASN A 555 36.66 1.66 10.12
N LEU A 556 36.99 1.24 8.90
CA LEU A 556 37.17 -0.15 8.49
C LEU A 556 38.67 -0.43 8.34
N THR A 557 39.19 -1.35 9.13
CA THR A 557 40.53 -1.90 8.97
C THR A 557 40.46 -3.21 8.20
N VAL A 558 41.22 -3.35 7.12
CA VAL A 558 41.33 -4.59 6.34
C VAL A 558 42.79 -5.06 6.36
N THR A 559 43.05 -6.28 6.81
CA THR A 559 44.41 -6.85 6.81
C THR A 559 44.55 -7.85 5.67
N ALA A 560 45.51 -7.59 4.80
CA ALA A 560 45.88 -8.47 3.69
C ALA A 560 46.38 -9.82 4.21
N ALA A 561 45.98 -10.90 3.53
CA ALA A 561 46.56 -12.20 3.82
C ALA A 561 48.08 -12.16 3.60
N SER A 562 48.86 -12.79 4.48
CA SER A 562 50.33 -12.81 4.38
C SER A 562 50.86 -13.53 3.13
N ASN A 563 50.01 -14.32 2.47
CA ASN A 563 50.29 -15.03 1.23
C ASN A 563 49.52 -14.45 0.03
N ALA A 564 48.97 -13.23 0.14
CA ALA A 564 48.31 -12.58 -0.97
C ALA A 564 49.30 -12.32 -2.13
N LEU A 565 48.82 -12.50 -3.36
CA LEU A 565 49.63 -12.26 -4.56
C LEU A 565 49.62 -10.77 -4.90
N GLU A 566 50.61 -10.35 -5.70
CA GLU A 566 50.60 -9.03 -6.32
C GLU A 566 49.37 -8.87 -7.23
N GLY A 567 48.69 -7.73 -7.14
CA GLY A 567 47.52 -7.46 -7.97
C GLY A 567 46.52 -6.47 -7.37
N ALA A 568 45.50 -6.15 -8.16
CA ALA A 568 44.39 -5.30 -7.74
C ALA A 568 43.30 -6.11 -7.04
N TYR A 569 42.81 -5.59 -5.93
CA TYR A 569 41.79 -6.20 -5.09
C TYR A 569 40.68 -5.18 -4.80
N VAL A 570 39.45 -5.69 -4.63
CA VAL A 570 38.27 -4.88 -4.35
C VAL A 570 37.77 -5.21 -2.95
N ILE A 571 37.49 -4.17 -2.16
CA ILE A 571 36.80 -4.23 -0.89
C ILE A 571 35.40 -3.66 -1.10
N GLU A 572 34.39 -4.38 -0.65
CA GLU A 572 33.00 -3.91 -0.72
C GLU A 572 32.47 -3.70 0.70
N SER A 573 31.68 -2.66 0.90
CA SER A 573 30.97 -2.40 2.15
C SER A 573 29.52 -2.05 1.90
N SER A 574 28.65 -2.43 2.82
CA SER A 574 27.22 -2.18 2.74
C SER A 574 26.68 -1.54 4.02
N ALA A 575 25.63 -0.74 3.88
CA ALA A 575 24.79 -0.31 4.99
C ALA A 575 23.36 -0.79 4.74
N ILE A 576 22.76 -1.44 5.74
CA ILE A 576 21.39 -1.95 5.69
C ILE A 576 20.58 -1.21 6.75
N GLN A 577 19.50 -0.54 6.36
CA GLN A 577 18.59 0.11 7.28
C GLN A 577 17.76 -0.96 8.03
N SER A 578 17.81 -0.95 9.36
CA SER A 578 17.26 -2.03 10.19
C SER A 578 15.72 -2.15 10.14
N VAL A 579 15.01 -1.07 9.75
CA VAL A 579 13.55 -1.02 9.72
C VAL A 579 13.00 -1.42 8.35
N SER A 580 13.44 -0.77 7.27
CA SER A 580 12.93 -1.03 5.92
C SER A 580 13.64 -2.18 5.20
N GLY A 581 14.84 -2.55 5.63
CA GLY A 581 15.72 -3.45 4.90
C GLY A 581 16.37 -2.82 3.66
N ALA A 582 16.14 -1.53 3.39
CA ALA A 582 16.79 -0.81 2.30
C ALA A 582 18.31 -0.81 2.50
N SER A 583 19.06 -1.12 1.45
CA SER A 583 20.51 -1.26 1.52
C SER A 583 21.20 -0.65 0.32
N ALA A 584 22.41 -0.16 0.57
CA ALA A 584 23.32 0.34 -0.45
C ALA A 584 24.73 -0.19 -0.20
N THR A 585 25.51 -0.24 -1.26
CA THR A 585 26.88 -0.76 -1.27
C THR A 585 27.80 0.22 -1.96
N ASP A 586 29.03 0.32 -1.47
CA ASP A 586 30.13 0.98 -2.20
C ASP A 586 31.38 0.11 -2.16
N SER A 587 32.29 0.33 -3.12
CA SER A 587 33.50 -0.46 -3.29
C SER A 587 34.74 0.41 -3.48
N ALA A 588 35.84 -0.01 -2.88
CA ALA A 588 37.15 0.61 -3.05
C ALA A 588 38.13 -0.42 -3.60
N SER A 589 39.00 0.00 -4.52
CA SER A 589 40.08 -0.83 -5.05
C SER A 589 41.43 -0.39 -4.52
N PHE A 590 42.32 -1.36 -4.30
CA PHE A 590 43.71 -1.12 -3.93
C PHE A 590 44.61 -2.14 -4.62
N THR A 591 45.92 -1.86 -4.70
CA THR A 591 46.88 -2.74 -5.37
C THR A 591 47.94 -3.19 -4.37
N LEU A 592 48.16 -4.49 -4.28
CA LEU A 592 49.34 -5.02 -3.60
C LEU A 592 50.52 -5.03 -4.57
N THR A 593 51.68 -4.59 -4.10
CA THR A 593 52.96 -4.62 -4.85
C THR A 593 53.94 -5.58 -4.19
N SER A 594 54.92 -6.09 -4.94
CA SER A 594 56.07 -6.78 -4.35
C SER A 594 57.06 -5.76 -3.75
N PRO A 595 57.69 -6.03 -2.60
CA PRO A 595 58.82 -5.22 -2.15
C PRO A 595 59.92 -5.26 -3.22
N ALA A 596 60.49 -4.10 -3.55
CA ALA A 596 61.62 -4.03 -4.48
C ALA A 596 62.81 -4.79 -3.86
N GLU A 597 63.41 -5.70 -4.63
CA GLU A 597 64.66 -6.34 -4.24
C GLU A 597 65.73 -5.25 -4.06
N PRO A 598 66.49 -5.22 -2.94
CA PRO A 598 67.59 -4.28 -2.82
C PRO A 598 68.66 -4.62 -3.85
N ASP A 599 69.15 -3.62 -4.59
CA ASP A 599 70.32 -3.79 -5.47
C ASP A 599 71.48 -4.29 -4.61
N THR A 600 71.97 -5.49 -4.95
CA THR A 600 72.99 -6.21 -4.18
C THR A 600 74.41 -5.93 -4.67
N ASN A 601 74.60 -4.96 -5.56
CA ASN A 601 75.90 -4.65 -6.13
C ASN A 601 76.90 -4.12 -5.08
N SER A 602 78.06 -4.76 -4.99
CA SER A 602 79.17 -4.41 -4.10
C SER A 602 80.17 -3.53 -4.85
N ALA A 603 80.55 -2.39 -4.26
CA ALA A 603 81.55 -1.52 -4.91
C ALA A 603 82.88 -2.25 -5.17
N PRO A 604 83.57 -1.95 -6.28
CA PRO A 604 84.82 -2.61 -6.63
C PRO A 604 85.95 -2.23 -5.65
N VAL A 605 86.94 -3.10 -5.51
CA VAL A 605 88.09 -2.89 -4.62
C VAL A 605 89.34 -2.61 -5.46
N ALA A 606 89.75 -1.33 -5.49
CA ALA A 606 91.00 -0.90 -6.10
C ALA A 606 92.18 -1.07 -5.12
N VAL A 607 93.30 -1.61 -5.58
CA VAL A 607 94.48 -1.92 -4.75
C VAL A 607 95.71 -1.19 -5.29
N ASP A 608 96.44 -0.51 -4.41
CA ASP A 608 97.64 0.26 -4.80
C ASP A 608 98.68 -0.59 -5.56
N ASP A 609 99.23 -0.01 -6.62
CA ASP A 609 100.22 -0.61 -7.51
C ASP A 609 101.63 -0.08 -7.27
N SER A 610 102.63 -0.88 -7.69
CA SER A 610 104.00 -0.41 -7.79
C SER A 610 104.67 -0.92 -9.06
N ALA A 611 105.48 -0.06 -9.68
CA ALA A 611 106.23 -0.42 -10.88
C ALA A 611 107.58 0.31 -10.93
N SER A 612 108.49 -0.13 -11.79
CA SER A 612 109.78 0.54 -11.99
C SER A 612 110.16 0.63 -13.47
N THR A 613 110.87 1.69 -13.81
CA THR A 613 111.45 1.92 -15.15
C THR A 613 112.78 2.64 -15.03
N VAL A 614 113.52 2.76 -16.12
CA VAL A 614 114.73 3.60 -16.19
C VAL A 614 114.40 4.96 -16.81
N GLU A 615 115.19 6.00 -16.50
CA GLU A 615 114.95 7.34 -17.05
C GLU A 615 114.78 7.31 -18.57
N LYS A 616 113.88 8.15 -19.10
CA LYS A 616 113.51 8.26 -20.53
C LYS A 616 112.80 7.03 -21.14
N THR A 617 112.48 5.99 -20.37
CA THR A 617 111.79 4.80 -20.88
C THR A 617 110.33 4.80 -20.42
N PRO A 618 109.35 4.99 -21.33
CA PRO A 618 107.93 4.85 -20.99
C PRO A 618 107.58 3.43 -20.53
N LEU A 619 106.60 3.31 -19.65
CA LEU A 619 106.17 2.05 -19.02
C LEU A 619 104.64 1.91 -19.10
N ASN A 620 104.17 0.78 -19.62
CA ASN A 620 102.75 0.40 -19.53
C ASN A 620 102.51 -0.40 -18.25
N ILE A 621 101.49 0.00 -17.48
CA ILE A 621 101.14 -0.57 -16.18
C ILE A 621 99.72 -1.15 -16.29
N ALA A 622 99.56 -2.43 -15.98
CA ALA A 622 98.27 -3.12 -15.97
C ALA A 622 97.66 -3.04 -14.55
N ALA A 623 97.11 -1.87 -14.22
CA ALA A 623 96.63 -1.54 -12.88
C ALA A 623 95.45 -2.43 -12.40
N LEU A 624 94.65 -2.99 -13.32
CA LEU A 624 93.50 -3.83 -12.94
C LEU A 624 93.86 -5.24 -12.46
N ASN A 625 95.13 -5.66 -12.51
CA ASN A 625 95.50 -7.07 -12.27
C ASN A 625 95.31 -7.52 -10.80
N ASN A 626 95.39 -6.58 -9.86
CA ASN A 626 95.23 -6.79 -8.42
C ASN A 626 93.90 -6.25 -7.88
N ASP A 627 93.09 -5.63 -8.75
CA ASP A 627 91.77 -5.14 -8.44
C ASP A 627 90.74 -6.27 -8.56
N HIS A 628 89.67 -6.19 -7.78
CA HIS A 628 88.60 -7.19 -7.83
C HIS A 628 87.25 -6.60 -7.48
N ASP A 629 86.22 -7.26 -7.99
CA ASP A 629 84.84 -7.02 -7.64
C ASP A 629 84.28 -8.25 -6.92
N ALA A 630 83.47 -8.04 -5.87
CA ALA A 630 82.95 -9.16 -5.08
C ALA A 630 81.85 -9.94 -5.81
N ASP A 631 81.14 -9.29 -6.71
CA ASP A 631 80.09 -9.86 -7.55
C ASP A 631 80.65 -10.38 -8.89
N GLY A 632 81.90 -10.03 -9.19
CA GLY A 632 82.65 -10.51 -10.35
C GLY A 632 82.44 -9.66 -11.60
N ASP A 633 81.95 -8.44 -11.43
CA ASP A 633 81.68 -7.51 -12.52
C ASP A 633 82.97 -7.02 -13.20
N PRO A 634 82.92 -6.76 -14.53
CA PRO A 634 84.10 -6.37 -15.29
C PRO A 634 84.58 -4.96 -14.92
N LEU A 635 85.83 -4.86 -14.48
CA LEU A 635 86.43 -3.59 -14.06
C LEU A 635 87.02 -2.81 -15.23
N THR A 636 86.83 -1.49 -15.21
CA THR A 636 87.42 -0.57 -16.18
C THR A 636 88.03 0.64 -15.48
N VAL A 637 89.19 1.12 -15.95
CA VAL A 637 89.74 2.39 -15.46
C VAL A 637 88.99 3.54 -16.11
N VAL A 638 88.38 4.41 -15.30
CA VAL A 638 87.54 5.51 -15.77
C VAL A 638 88.20 6.88 -15.61
N ALA A 639 89.18 7.02 -14.71
CA ALA A 639 89.93 8.25 -14.51
C ALA A 639 91.36 7.99 -14.03
N VAL A 640 92.27 8.92 -14.36
CA VAL A 640 93.68 8.86 -13.97
C VAL A 640 94.17 10.28 -13.66
N SER A 641 94.90 10.46 -12.56
CA SER A 641 95.54 11.74 -12.22
C SER A 641 96.98 11.80 -12.76
N GLN A 642 97.51 13.03 -12.87
CA GLN A 642 98.89 13.21 -13.32
C GLN A 642 99.86 13.18 -12.13
N PRO A 643 101.01 12.50 -12.24
CA PRO A 643 102.07 12.58 -11.24
C PRO A 643 102.75 13.95 -11.29
N ASN A 644 103.43 14.34 -10.20
CA ASN A 644 104.22 15.57 -10.17
C ASN A 644 105.42 15.53 -11.15
N ASP A 645 105.95 14.33 -11.41
CA ASP A 645 107.15 14.11 -12.23
C ASP A 645 106.86 13.11 -13.34
N GLY A 646 106.37 13.61 -14.48
CA GLY A 646 106.07 12.82 -15.68
C GLY A 646 104.67 13.07 -16.20
N SER A 647 104.17 12.14 -17.01
CA SER A 647 102.80 12.15 -17.49
C SER A 647 102.25 10.74 -17.60
N VAL A 648 100.95 10.59 -17.33
CA VAL A 648 100.24 9.32 -17.50
C VAL A 648 99.09 9.48 -18.48
N SER A 649 98.91 8.51 -19.38
CA SER A 649 97.72 8.40 -20.21
C SER A 649 97.10 7.01 -20.10
N LEU A 650 95.77 6.93 -20.09
CA LEU A 650 95.04 5.68 -20.21
C LEU A 650 95.03 5.22 -21.68
N ASN A 651 95.52 4.02 -21.95
CA ASN A 651 95.48 3.39 -23.26
C ASN A 651 94.10 2.80 -23.55
N SER A 652 93.80 2.55 -24.83
CA SER A 652 92.53 1.96 -25.26
C SER A 652 92.33 0.51 -24.77
N ASP A 653 93.39 -0.16 -24.33
CA ASP A 653 93.36 -1.51 -23.77
C ASP A 653 93.21 -1.54 -22.23
N GLY A 654 93.02 -0.37 -21.59
CA GLY A 654 92.85 -0.25 -20.15
C GLY A 654 94.16 -0.11 -19.35
N THR A 655 95.33 -0.18 -20.00
CA THR A 655 96.63 0.00 -19.32
C THR A 655 97.02 1.47 -19.16
N LEU A 656 97.84 1.77 -18.16
CA LEU A 656 98.32 3.13 -17.85
C LEU A 656 99.73 3.32 -18.39
N LEU A 657 99.92 4.23 -19.35
CA LEU A 657 101.22 4.58 -19.91
C LEU A 657 101.85 5.73 -19.13
N TYR A 658 102.84 5.43 -18.29
CA TYR A 658 103.66 6.44 -17.62
C TYR A 658 104.89 6.80 -18.45
N THR A 659 105.16 8.09 -18.63
CA THR A 659 106.35 8.61 -19.32
C THR A 659 107.17 9.49 -18.37
N PRO A 660 108.39 9.07 -17.98
CA PRO A 660 109.23 9.86 -17.09
C PRO A 660 109.87 11.08 -17.79
N PRO A 661 110.10 12.21 -17.09
CA PRO A 661 110.86 13.34 -17.63
C PRO A 661 112.30 12.95 -17.94
N ARG A 662 112.93 13.62 -18.92
CA ARG A 662 114.28 13.28 -19.43
C ARG A 662 115.42 13.26 -18.40
N LYS A 663 115.25 13.80 -17.20
CA LYS A 663 116.29 13.89 -16.16
C LYS A 663 115.76 13.50 -14.76
N PHE A 664 114.61 12.85 -14.69
CA PHE A 664 114.01 12.47 -13.41
C PHE A 664 114.52 11.09 -12.99
N THR A 665 114.98 11.02 -11.74
CA THR A 665 115.31 9.78 -11.04
C THR A 665 114.73 9.90 -9.64
N GLY A 666 114.02 8.89 -9.17
CA GLY A 666 113.28 8.95 -7.91
C GLY A 666 111.91 8.30 -8.03
N SER A 667 111.12 8.39 -6.97
CA SER A 667 109.76 7.85 -6.92
C SER A 667 108.75 8.94 -7.26
N THR A 668 107.75 8.62 -8.07
CA THR A 668 106.57 9.46 -8.28
C THR A 668 105.30 8.64 -8.08
N THR A 669 104.19 9.31 -7.76
CA THR A 669 102.89 8.65 -7.55
C THR A 669 101.80 9.35 -8.35
N PHE A 670 100.82 8.57 -8.80
CA PHE A 670 99.59 9.08 -9.38
C PHE A 670 98.42 8.15 -9.02
N GLY A 671 97.19 8.66 -9.09
CA GLY A 671 95.98 7.91 -8.76
C GLY A 671 95.25 7.44 -10.01
N TYR A 672 94.49 6.36 -9.89
CA TYR A 672 93.51 5.91 -10.87
C TYR A 672 92.21 5.53 -10.19
N GLN A 673 91.12 5.58 -10.95
CA GLN A 673 89.78 5.22 -10.51
C GLN A 673 89.22 4.13 -11.42
N ILE A 674 88.66 3.08 -10.81
CA ILE A 674 88.00 1.97 -11.49
C ILE A 674 86.49 2.01 -11.31
N SER A 675 85.76 1.39 -12.23
CA SER A 675 84.31 1.19 -12.16
C SER A 675 83.90 -0.20 -12.65
N ASP A 676 82.91 -0.78 -11.99
CA ASP A 676 82.15 -1.98 -12.35
C ASP A 676 80.98 -1.68 -13.32
N GLY A 677 80.67 -0.39 -13.56
CA GLY A 677 79.52 0.09 -14.33
C GLY A 677 78.47 0.84 -13.51
N GLU A 678 78.49 0.71 -12.18
CA GLU A 678 77.55 1.33 -11.24
C GLU A 678 78.24 2.11 -10.11
N GLN A 679 79.27 1.53 -9.51
CA GLN A 679 80.07 2.09 -8.42
C GLN A 679 81.53 2.26 -8.83
N GLN A 680 82.30 2.97 -7.99
CA GLN A 680 83.67 3.38 -8.31
C GLN A 680 84.59 3.29 -7.09
N SER A 681 85.86 3.00 -7.34
CA SER A 681 86.91 2.91 -6.29
C SER A 681 88.24 3.45 -6.82
N SER A 682 89.16 3.83 -5.93
CA SER A 682 90.41 4.51 -6.31
C SER A 682 91.61 3.95 -5.60
N ALA A 683 92.73 3.88 -6.32
CA ALA A 683 94.03 3.44 -5.82
C ALA A 683 95.16 4.32 -6.40
N GLN A 684 96.37 4.14 -5.88
CA GLN A 684 97.57 4.83 -6.31
C GLN A 684 98.57 3.89 -6.95
N VAL A 685 99.25 4.37 -7.98
CA VAL A 685 100.42 3.74 -8.58
C VAL A 685 101.66 4.47 -8.13
N THR A 686 102.63 3.74 -7.56
CA THR A 686 103.97 4.24 -7.26
C THR A 686 104.97 3.78 -8.30
N VAL A 687 105.62 4.71 -9.01
CA VAL A 687 106.64 4.39 -10.02
C VAL A 687 108.02 4.83 -9.57
N LEU A 688 108.96 3.88 -9.50
CA LEU A 688 110.37 4.15 -9.25
C LEU A 688 111.13 4.29 -10.57
N VAL A 689 111.76 5.45 -10.78
CA VAL A 689 112.58 5.73 -11.97
C VAL A 689 114.06 5.67 -11.62
N GLU A 690 114.77 4.69 -12.16
CA GLU A 690 116.19 4.46 -11.94
C GLU A 690 117.06 5.19 -12.98
N ALA A 691 118.29 5.55 -12.61
CA ALA A 691 119.22 6.21 -13.52
C ALA A 691 119.67 5.25 -14.63
N ALA A 692 119.66 5.72 -15.88
CA ALA A 692 120.25 5.00 -16.99
C ALA A 692 121.78 4.94 -16.78
N SER A 693 122.38 3.75 -16.87
CA SER A 693 123.83 3.60 -16.73
C SER A 693 124.56 4.37 -17.82
N SER A 694 125.50 5.24 -17.44
CA SER A 694 126.35 5.96 -18.38
C SER A 694 127.56 5.11 -18.77
N GLU A 695 127.59 4.59 -20.00
CA GLU A 695 128.87 4.16 -20.56
C GLU A 695 129.69 5.39 -20.94
N THR A 696 130.68 5.71 -20.12
CA THR A 696 131.83 6.54 -20.47
C THR A 696 132.95 5.65 -20.98
N GLY A 697 133.11 5.55 -22.30
CA GLY A 697 134.32 5.01 -22.91
C GLY A 697 135.32 6.15 -23.20
N PRO A 698 136.55 6.13 -22.67
CA PRO A 698 137.56 7.14 -22.96
C PRO A 698 138.33 6.80 -24.26
N GLY A 699 138.78 7.84 -24.96
CA GLY A 699 140.01 7.78 -25.77
C GLY A 699 139.87 7.29 -27.21
N GLY A 700 139.85 8.24 -28.15
CA GLY A 700 139.95 7.97 -29.57
C GLY A 700 141.37 7.68 -30.09
N LYS A 701 141.36 6.91 -31.18
CA LYS A 701 142.25 6.94 -32.37
C LYS A 701 143.70 6.40 -32.26
N GLY A 702 143.92 5.25 -32.91
CA GLY A 702 144.57 5.28 -34.24
C GLY A 702 145.78 4.36 -34.51
N SER A 703 145.60 3.47 -35.50
CA SER A 703 146.53 3.16 -36.61
C SER A 703 147.60 2.05 -36.48
N GLY A 704 147.61 1.16 -37.50
CA GLY A 704 148.78 1.10 -38.39
C GLY A 704 149.43 -0.26 -38.65
N GLY A 705 149.52 -0.67 -39.93
CA GLY A 705 150.27 -1.87 -40.31
C GLY A 705 150.48 -2.26 -41.79
N ASN A 706 150.37 -1.37 -42.78
CA ASN A 706 151.10 -1.40 -44.09
C ASN A 706 150.69 -0.17 -44.95
N LYS A 707 151.54 0.57 -45.67
CA LYS A 707 152.99 0.51 -45.92
C LYS A 707 153.44 1.81 -46.62
N GLY A 708 154.67 2.26 -46.34
CA GLY A 708 155.42 3.32 -47.04
C GLY A 708 155.55 4.60 -46.20
N GLY A 709 156.71 5.19 -45.94
CA GLY A 709 158.10 4.98 -46.35
C GLY A 709 158.90 6.19 -45.84
N LYS A 710 160.14 5.95 -45.38
CA LYS A 710 161.07 6.90 -44.73
C LYS A 710 161.29 8.21 -45.51
N LYS A 711 161.07 9.36 -44.87
CA LYS A 711 162.06 10.41 -44.56
C LYS A 711 161.40 11.57 -43.85
#